data_AF-A0A2J0YTT8-F1
#
_entry.id   AF-A0A2J0YTT8-F1
#
_cell.length_a   1.000
_cell.length_b   1.000
_cell.length_c   1.000
_cell.angle_alpha   90.00
_cell.angle_beta   90.00
_cell.angle_gamma   90.00
#
_symmetry.space_group_name_H-M   'P 1'
#
loop_
_entity.id
_entity.type
_entity.pdbx_description
1 polymer ?
#
loop_
_entity_poly.entity_id
_entity_poly.type
_entity_poly.pdbx_seq_one_letter_code
_entity_poly.pdbx_strand_id
1 'polypeptide(L)'
;MSLLAGHNFVLQADRERLLDLMQTYVRVGGTPLSAPFRLRVPRQGGILGPRTDAVDIIIKSVRLMLNPGTNQAVLMLGVEAGVVRIDAEETPFTSGELHVGLEFESGTLLAVKPKSLSLHGVGSTVTDFVNRANLEVNKLLDTERDQRVELFPNIDDQAKLMLIFSKPRVIDSVTVGLFLGDGDPTQVDRAIATGRSISFALAADFVRTNILCRALLSPSERDPAWTAGGPTDLERGRLPAPCGTGHLSRGRDGVDVRITTLNFAFRNGFIEVSGNFDAEDTCWEIRGGTFEQKLFLDFDKATVSILPRLEPSEPIVHYDADILFICRALGFLAGVLVPYIGSVALGIVAVVALEIVKALVDPDIPAQQQQLSPVQGIEGITWESLAIASEGLHLQGSIATEQFSDAHQPSRTWLSGKNLPANVQEGPGGEALYQAPTCEPRVFKYRDFTQQDVKELRLKPEWLVNPVQIEWFVDDMEIPNDAGSPLRFTTTVRTALPPPDGDEVSGHAVELGYDFGLPLGVIGVTPWSVKLTPRPADLRYEVRVEARVTDGAGRTFWSAANPEFIGAWAEFGSDYDEYRSECFKKVRDIVDKKAKVKRRLKPGEPQEEIEWAANYIREYMEARSPETGTVIDAATKLHGVRAISHALAQKRQV
;
A
#
# COMPACT_ATOMS: atom_id res chain seq x y z
N MET A 1 4.66 33.18 -3.44
CA MET A 1 4.26 31.94 -4.13
C MET A 1 5.38 30.95 -3.91
N SER A 2 5.16 29.99 -2.99
CA SER A 2 6.17 29.00 -2.61
C SER A 2 6.20 27.89 -3.66
N LEU A 3 7.39 27.50 -4.10
CA LEU A 3 7.64 26.34 -4.98
C LEU A 3 7.30 25.00 -4.30
N LEU A 4 6.77 25.01 -3.08
CA LEU A 4 6.24 23.85 -2.34
C LEU A 4 4.70 23.76 -2.39
N ALA A 5 4.03 24.68 -3.09
CA ALA A 5 2.61 24.56 -3.39
C ALA A 5 2.40 23.55 -4.52
N GLY A 6 2.53 22.26 -4.22
CA GLY A 6 2.32 21.21 -5.22
C GLY A 6 2.22 19.81 -4.64
N HIS A 7 3.28 19.30 -3.99
CA HIS A 7 3.35 17.88 -3.67
C HIS A 7 4.09 17.63 -2.35
N ASN A 8 3.33 17.34 -1.28
CA ASN A 8 3.87 17.10 0.06
C ASN A 8 3.38 15.75 0.60
N PHE A 9 3.95 14.67 0.06
CA PHE A 9 3.81 13.34 0.64
C PHE A 9 5.06 13.04 1.45
N VAL A 10 4.90 12.72 2.74
CA VAL A 10 6.07 12.39 3.58
C VAL A 10 6.05 10.96 4.08
N LEU A 11 4.87 10.37 4.31
CA LEU A 11 4.79 9.01 4.82
C LEU A 11 3.46 8.32 4.47
N GLN A 12 3.56 7.06 4.04
CA GLN A 12 2.44 6.14 3.89
C GLN A 12 2.41 5.19 5.08
N ALA A 13 1.23 4.97 5.65
CA ALA A 13 0.99 3.86 6.56
C ALA A 13 -0.10 2.96 5.99
N ASP A 14 0.26 1.70 5.72
CA ASP A 14 -0.68 0.71 5.20
C ASP A 14 -1.60 0.19 6.30
N ARG A 15 -2.83 -0.16 5.92
CA ARG A 15 -3.89 -0.63 6.82
C ARG A 15 -3.47 -1.80 7.69
N GLU A 16 -2.70 -2.74 7.17
CA GLU A 16 -2.26 -3.91 7.94
C GLU A 16 -1.27 -3.50 9.04
N ARG A 17 -0.30 -2.65 8.69
CA ARG A 17 0.63 -2.12 9.69
C ARG A 17 -0.08 -1.24 10.71
N LEU A 18 -1.03 -0.42 10.27
CA LEU A 18 -1.89 0.35 11.16
C LEU A 18 -2.68 -0.55 12.10
N LEU A 19 -3.23 -1.64 11.60
CA LEU A 19 -3.95 -2.62 12.41
C LEU A 19 -3.03 -3.25 13.46
N ASP A 20 -1.81 -3.67 13.10
CA ASP A 20 -0.84 -4.22 14.07
C ASP A 20 -0.53 -3.23 15.19
N LEU A 21 -0.27 -1.97 14.83
CA LEU A 21 0.01 -0.90 15.79
C LEU A 21 -1.21 -0.62 16.67
N MET A 22 -2.41 -0.58 16.09
CA MET A 22 -3.65 -0.40 16.84
C MET A 22 -3.92 -1.58 17.78
N GLN A 23 -3.64 -2.82 17.36
CA GLN A 23 -3.78 -3.99 18.21
C GLN A 23 -2.83 -3.99 19.40
N THR A 24 -1.67 -3.37 19.21
CA THR A 24 -0.62 -3.22 20.24
C THR A 24 -0.95 -2.10 21.22
N TYR A 25 -1.38 -0.93 20.73
CA TYR A 25 -1.42 0.30 21.52
C TYR A 25 -2.82 0.80 21.86
N VAL A 26 -3.84 0.51 21.05
CA VAL A 26 -5.23 0.93 21.34
C VAL A 26 -5.86 -0.04 22.34
N ARG A 27 -6.62 0.51 23.29
CA ARG A 27 -7.34 -0.24 24.32
C ARG A 27 -8.82 0.10 24.28
N VAL A 28 -9.66 -0.87 24.64
CA VAL A 28 -11.11 -0.68 24.85
C VAL A 28 -11.45 -1.27 26.22
N GLY A 29 -11.96 -0.45 27.13
CA GLY A 29 -12.19 -0.84 28.53
C GLY A 29 -10.92 -1.37 29.20
N GLY A 30 -9.78 -0.74 28.96
CA GLY A 30 -8.45 -1.15 29.42
C GLY A 30 -7.85 -2.39 28.75
N THR A 31 -8.61 -3.08 27.90
CA THR A 31 -8.23 -4.37 27.30
C THR A 31 -7.50 -4.14 25.97
N PRO A 32 -6.32 -4.77 25.74
CA PRO A 32 -5.63 -4.72 24.46
C PRO A 32 -6.39 -5.51 23.38
N LEU A 33 -6.22 -5.15 22.11
CA LEU A 33 -7.04 -5.68 21.02
C LEU A 33 -6.44 -6.93 20.33
N SER A 34 -5.69 -7.75 21.08
CA SER A 34 -5.16 -9.02 20.59
C SER A 34 -6.22 -10.12 20.70
N ALA A 35 -6.93 -10.41 19.61
CA ALA A 35 -7.99 -11.42 19.58
C ALA A 35 -7.47 -12.86 19.78
N PRO A 36 -8.24 -13.74 20.45
CA PRO A 36 -9.54 -13.47 21.08
C PRO A 36 -9.39 -12.79 22.45
N PHE A 37 -10.33 -11.89 22.80
CA PHE A 37 -10.36 -11.22 24.11
C PHE A 37 -11.80 -10.96 24.58
N ARG A 38 -11.97 -10.56 25.84
CA ARG A 38 -13.28 -10.34 26.48
C ARG A 38 -13.41 -8.91 26.99
N LEU A 39 -14.54 -8.27 26.70
CA LEU A 39 -14.90 -6.92 27.15
C LEU A 39 -15.99 -7.01 28.21
N ARG A 40 -15.82 -6.26 29.32
CA ARG A 40 -16.79 -6.23 30.43
C ARG A 40 -17.04 -4.81 30.90
N VAL A 41 -18.32 -4.46 31.10
CA VAL A 41 -18.72 -3.24 31.80
C VAL A 41 -19.36 -3.66 33.12
N PRO A 42 -18.76 -3.37 34.28
CA PRO A 42 -19.41 -3.68 35.55
C PRO A 42 -20.67 -2.85 35.70
N ARG A 43 -21.79 -3.48 36.09
CA ARG A 43 -23.00 -2.74 36.43
C ARG A 43 -22.75 -2.00 37.74
N GLN A 44 -23.02 -0.69 37.77
CA GLN A 44 -23.07 0.06 39.04
C GLN A 44 -24.34 -0.39 39.80
N GLY A 45 -24.23 -1.50 40.52
CA GLY A 45 -25.30 -2.04 41.36
C GLY A 45 -25.28 -1.40 42.76
N GLY A 46 -26.47 -1.13 43.30
CA GLY A 46 -26.63 -0.76 44.71
C GLY A 46 -26.11 -1.85 45.65
N ILE A 47 -25.83 -1.47 46.90
CA ILE A 47 -25.04 -2.16 47.94
C ILE A 47 -25.42 -3.65 48.20
N LEU A 48 -26.58 -4.13 47.72
CA LEU A 48 -27.15 -5.43 48.09
C LEU A 48 -27.43 -6.41 46.93
N GLY A 49 -27.08 -6.08 45.68
CA GLY A 49 -27.28 -6.97 44.53
C GLY A 49 -26.01 -7.74 44.10
N PRO A 50 -26.13 -8.94 43.49
CA PRO A 50 -24.99 -9.63 42.89
C PRO A 50 -24.37 -8.76 41.79
N ARG A 51 -23.04 -8.58 41.83
CA ARG A 51 -22.27 -7.86 40.81
C ARG A 51 -22.32 -8.63 39.49
N THR A 52 -23.27 -8.27 38.63
CA THR A 52 -23.34 -8.74 37.25
C THR A 52 -22.80 -7.66 36.33
N ASP A 53 -22.13 -8.04 35.25
CA ASP A 53 -21.64 -7.09 34.26
C ASP A 53 -22.81 -6.63 33.37
N ALA A 54 -22.95 -5.31 33.17
CA ALA A 54 -23.94 -4.72 32.28
C ALA A 54 -23.68 -5.13 30.81
N VAL A 55 -22.42 -5.29 30.44
CA VAL A 55 -21.97 -5.77 29.13
C VAL A 55 -20.92 -6.84 29.34
N ASP A 56 -21.04 -7.95 28.64
CA ASP A 56 -20.07 -9.04 28.67
C ASP A 56 -19.95 -9.69 27.29
N ILE A 57 -18.86 -9.41 26.56
CA ILE A 57 -18.72 -9.73 25.13
C ILE A 57 -17.38 -10.41 24.87
N ILE A 58 -17.38 -11.49 24.08
CA ILE A 58 -16.20 -12.20 23.57
C ILE A 58 -15.95 -11.78 22.13
N ILE A 59 -14.76 -11.29 21.85
CA ILE A 59 -14.30 -10.83 20.54
C ILE A 59 -13.39 -11.90 19.92
N LYS A 60 -13.69 -12.31 18.69
CA LYS A 60 -12.92 -13.32 17.94
C LYS A 60 -11.95 -12.73 16.91
N SER A 61 -12.20 -11.52 16.42
CA SER A 61 -11.43 -10.92 15.33
C SER A 61 -11.43 -9.41 15.41
N VAL A 62 -10.35 -8.78 14.94
CA VAL A 62 -10.25 -7.32 14.80
C VAL A 62 -9.92 -7.01 13.35
N ARG A 63 -10.63 -6.06 12.75
CA ARG A 63 -10.38 -5.57 11.39
C ARG A 63 -10.37 -4.05 11.41
N LEU A 64 -9.57 -3.44 10.54
CA LEU A 64 -9.53 -2.00 10.36
C LEU A 64 -10.22 -1.63 9.04
N MET A 65 -11.14 -0.67 9.09
CA MET A 65 -11.73 -0.03 7.92
C MET A 65 -11.31 1.44 7.92
N LEU A 66 -10.74 1.90 6.81
CA LEU A 66 -10.36 3.30 6.64
C LEU A 66 -11.43 4.00 5.79
N ASN A 67 -11.81 5.24 6.15
CA ASN A 67 -12.82 6.01 5.43
C ASN A 67 -12.16 7.01 4.45
N PRO A 68 -12.10 6.72 3.13
CA PRO A 68 -11.36 7.52 2.15
C PRO A 68 -11.73 9.00 2.15
N GLY A 69 -10.73 9.87 2.02
CA GLY A 69 -10.89 11.33 2.01
C GLY A 69 -11.08 11.96 3.39
N THR A 70 -11.22 11.17 4.46
CA THR A 70 -11.42 11.66 5.84
C THR A 70 -10.18 11.41 6.71
N ASN A 71 -10.20 11.84 7.97
CA ASN A 71 -9.26 11.44 9.01
C ASN A 71 -9.85 10.36 9.93
N GLN A 72 -10.86 9.61 9.47
CA GLN A 72 -11.60 8.66 10.30
C GLN A 72 -11.30 7.21 9.90
N ALA A 73 -11.31 6.34 10.90
CA ALA A 73 -11.24 4.90 10.71
C ALA A 73 -12.21 4.20 11.66
N VAL A 74 -12.49 2.93 11.41
CA VAL A 74 -13.34 2.08 12.25
C VAL A 74 -12.62 0.77 12.52
N LEU A 75 -12.40 0.44 13.79
CA LEU A 75 -12.03 -0.91 14.18
C LEU A 75 -13.29 -1.75 14.34
N MET A 76 -13.42 -2.78 13.51
CA MET A 76 -14.52 -3.73 13.54
C MET A 76 -14.11 -4.94 14.37
N LEU A 77 -14.70 -5.09 15.54
CA LEU A 77 -14.47 -6.19 16.47
C LEU A 77 -15.57 -7.24 16.26
N GLY A 78 -15.22 -8.37 15.65
CA GLY A 78 -16.16 -9.45 15.39
C GLY A 78 -16.54 -10.14 16.71
N VAL A 79 -17.84 -10.22 17.00
CA VAL A 79 -18.35 -10.86 18.22
C VAL A 79 -18.51 -12.37 17.99
N GLU A 80 -18.07 -13.15 18.98
CA GLU A 80 -18.33 -14.59 19.07
C GLU A 80 -19.57 -14.88 19.91
N ALA A 81 -19.65 -14.27 21.08
CA ALA A 81 -20.80 -14.34 21.98
C ALA A 81 -20.84 -13.10 22.86
N GLY A 82 -22.03 -12.67 23.26
CA GLY A 82 -22.18 -11.55 24.17
C GLY A 82 -23.50 -11.56 24.91
N VAL A 83 -23.53 -10.89 26.05
CA VAL A 83 -24.75 -10.58 26.80
C VAL A 83 -24.72 -9.09 27.12
N VAL A 84 -25.80 -8.40 26.76
CA VAL A 84 -26.05 -7.03 27.22
C VAL A 84 -27.26 -7.08 28.15
N ARG A 85 -27.09 -6.52 29.35
CA ARG A 85 -28.13 -6.48 30.39
C ARG A 85 -28.65 -5.06 30.47
N ILE A 86 -29.92 -4.88 30.12
CA ILE A 86 -30.59 -3.58 30.15
C ILE A 86 -31.79 -3.70 31.09
N ASP A 87 -31.83 -2.86 32.13
CA ASP A 87 -32.76 -2.99 33.25
C ASP A 87 -32.74 -4.40 33.87
N ALA A 88 -33.87 -5.11 33.89
CA ALA A 88 -33.99 -6.47 34.40
C ALA A 88 -33.86 -7.54 33.30
N GLU A 89 -33.69 -7.14 32.04
CA GLU A 89 -33.65 -8.05 30.90
C GLU A 89 -32.22 -8.36 30.47
N GLU A 90 -31.92 -9.65 30.29
CA GLU A 90 -30.67 -10.11 29.70
C GLU A 90 -30.92 -10.52 28.25
N THR A 91 -30.21 -9.89 27.32
CA THR A 91 -30.30 -10.24 25.90
C THR A 91 -28.98 -10.87 25.44
N PRO A 92 -28.91 -12.21 25.34
CA PRO A 92 -27.76 -12.90 24.77
C PRO A 92 -27.75 -12.80 23.23
N PHE A 93 -26.56 -12.79 22.64
CA PHE A 93 -26.38 -12.86 21.20
C PHE A 93 -25.10 -13.63 20.84
N THR A 94 -25.13 -14.30 19.69
CA THR A 94 -24.07 -15.20 19.21
C THR A 94 -23.38 -14.70 17.94
N SER A 95 -23.73 -13.50 17.49
CA SER A 95 -23.13 -12.84 16.33
C SER A 95 -23.36 -11.34 16.41
N GLY A 96 -22.58 -10.59 15.64
CA GLY A 96 -22.60 -9.13 15.60
C GLY A 96 -21.19 -8.56 15.50
N GLU A 97 -21.10 -7.24 15.50
CA GLU A 97 -19.83 -6.52 15.46
C GLU A 97 -19.88 -5.30 16.38
N LEU A 98 -18.78 -5.04 17.09
CA LEU A 98 -18.56 -3.75 17.73
C LEU A 98 -17.70 -2.88 16.82
N HIS A 99 -18.15 -1.66 16.55
CA HIS A 99 -17.47 -0.68 15.71
C HIS A 99 -16.91 0.41 16.61
N VAL A 100 -15.58 0.46 16.74
CA VAL A 100 -14.86 1.53 17.44
C VAL A 100 -14.52 2.59 16.41
N GLY A 101 -15.19 3.75 16.46
CA GLY A 101 -14.84 4.91 15.64
C GLY A 101 -13.54 5.54 16.13
N LEU A 102 -12.59 5.74 15.23
CA LEU A 102 -11.29 6.37 15.48
C LEU A 102 -11.15 7.64 14.64
N GLU A 103 -10.45 8.63 15.18
CA GLU A 103 -10.03 9.83 14.47
C GLU A 103 -8.50 9.97 14.54
N PHE A 104 -7.84 10.12 13.39
CA PHE A 104 -6.42 10.44 13.34
C PHE A 104 -6.16 11.89 13.75
N GLU A 105 -5.20 12.10 14.65
CA GLU A 105 -4.88 13.41 15.21
C GLU A 105 -3.89 14.18 14.33
N SER A 106 -4.29 15.39 13.95
CA SER A 106 -3.46 16.35 13.21
C SER A 106 -2.30 16.89 14.06
N GLY A 107 -1.18 17.24 13.43
CA GLY A 107 0.00 17.77 14.12
C GLY A 107 0.89 16.72 14.78
N THR A 108 0.75 15.43 14.45
CA THR A 108 1.49 14.34 15.08
C THR A 108 2.00 13.32 14.06
N LEU A 109 3.09 12.60 14.41
CA LEU A 109 3.75 11.59 13.56
C LEU A 109 2.82 10.41 13.21
N LEU A 110 1.92 10.00 14.12
CA LEU A 110 0.74 9.18 13.87
C LEU A 110 0.07 8.88 15.22
N ALA A 111 -1.06 9.51 15.50
CA ALA A 111 -1.84 9.24 16.70
C ALA A 111 -3.33 9.12 16.37
N VAL A 112 -4.06 8.37 17.20
CA VAL A 112 -5.51 8.19 17.06
C VAL A 112 -6.23 8.49 18.36
N LYS A 113 -7.48 8.94 18.22
CA LYS A 113 -8.42 9.15 19.33
C LYS A 113 -9.65 8.27 19.13
N PRO A 114 -9.99 7.40 20.10
CA PRO A 114 -11.28 6.73 20.12
C PRO A 114 -12.41 7.75 20.29
N LYS A 115 -13.45 7.67 19.46
CA LYS A 115 -14.57 8.63 19.44
C LYS A 115 -15.91 8.01 19.81
N SER A 116 -16.15 6.79 19.37
CA SER A 116 -17.43 6.12 19.58
C SER A 116 -17.26 4.61 19.60
N LEU A 117 -18.16 3.94 20.29
CA LEU A 117 -18.34 2.49 20.21
C LEU A 117 -19.82 2.19 19.97
N SER A 118 -20.10 1.34 19.00
CA SER A 118 -21.47 0.92 18.65
C SER A 118 -21.52 -0.56 18.30
N LEU A 119 -22.65 -1.19 18.61
CA LEU A 119 -22.97 -2.58 18.36
C LEU A 119 -23.86 -2.70 17.11
N HIS A 120 -23.47 -3.57 16.18
CA HIS A 120 -24.12 -3.79 14.89
C HIS A 120 -24.44 -5.28 14.68
N GLY A 121 -25.45 -5.54 13.86
CA GLY A 121 -25.80 -6.90 13.43
C GLY A 121 -26.36 -7.81 14.52
N VAL A 122 -26.85 -7.25 15.63
CA VAL A 122 -27.46 -8.00 16.73
C VAL A 122 -28.98 -7.92 16.65
N GLY A 123 -29.65 -9.08 16.57
CA GLY A 123 -31.11 -9.18 16.64
C GLY A 123 -31.59 -9.28 18.10
N SER A 124 -32.69 -8.61 18.42
CA SER A 124 -33.35 -8.70 19.74
C SER A 124 -34.86 -8.50 19.62
N THR A 125 -35.61 -9.12 20.52
CA THR A 125 -37.06 -8.90 20.69
C THR A 125 -37.38 -7.70 21.59
N VAL A 126 -36.36 -7.12 22.25
CA VAL A 126 -36.51 -5.95 23.12
C VAL A 126 -36.67 -4.70 22.26
N THR A 127 -37.73 -3.93 22.50
CA THR A 127 -37.95 -2.65 21.80
C THR A 127 -36.79 -1.70 22.04
N ASP A 128 -36.28 -1.10 20.96
CA ASP A 128 -35.16 -0.15 20.99
C ASP A 128 -33.84 -0.74 21.56
N PHE A 129 -33.69 -2.06 21.52
CA PHE A 129 -32.53 -2.75 22.08
C PHE A 129 -31.20 -2.19 21.58
N VAL A 130 -31.05 -1.98 20.27
CA VAL A 130 -29.78 -1.53 19.67
C VAL A 130 -29.36 -0.18 20.22
N ASN A 131 -30.27 0.79 20.35
CA ASN A 131 -29.95 2.11 20.87
C ASN A 131 -29.57 2.05 22.36
N ARG A 132 -30.29 1.25 23.15
CA ARG A 132 -30.00 1.06 24.58
C ARG A 132 -28.71 0.27 24.81
N ALA A 133 -28.45 -0.75 24.01
CA ALA A 133 -27.21 -1.52 24.03
C ALA A 133 -26.02 -0.64 23.63
N ASN A 134 -26.20 0.24 22.62
CA ASN A 134 -25.21 1.24 22.24
C ASN A 134 -24.86 2.17 23.39
N LEU A 135 -25.84 2.63 24.18
CA LEU A 135 -25.57 3.43 25.38
C LEU A 135 -24.71 2.70 26.41
N GLU A 136 -24.94 1.40 26.62
CA GLU A 136 -24.16 0.60 27.57
C GLU A 136 -22.76 0.25 27.07
N VAL A 137 -22.61 -0.20 25.82
CA VAL A 137 -21.29 -0.54 25.27
C VAL A 137 -20.41 0.71 25.13
N ASN A 138 -20.98 1.88 24.83
CA ASN A 138 -20.20 3.11 24.67
C ASN A 138 -19.50 3.55 25.97
N LYS A 139 -19.95 3.04 27.13
CA LYS A 139 -19.27 3.23 28.43
C LYS A 139 -17.90 2.55 28.49
N LEU A 140 -17.64 1.54 27.65
CA LEU A 140 -16.31 0.91 27.52
C LEU A 140 -15.23 1.88 27.03
N LEU A 141 -15.63 3.02 26.46
CA LEU A 141 -14.70 4.07 26.04
C LEU A 141 -14.70 5.26 26.99
N ASP A 142 -15.44 5.29 28.10
CA ASP A 142 -15.57 6.52 28.91
C ASP A 142 -14.21 7.03 29.41
N THR A 143 -13.27 6.12 29.69
CA THR A 143 -11.91 6.47 30.10
C THR A 143 -10.98 6.79 28.94
N GLU A 144 -11.14 6.14 27.78
CA GLU A 144 -10.25 6.23 26.63
C GLU A 144 -10.73 7.21 25.54
N ARG A 145 -11.98 7.67 25.63
CA ARG A 145 -12.57 8.58 24.65
C ARG A 145 -11.78 9.87 24.60
N ASP A 146 -11.45 10.28 23.38
CA ASP A 146 -10.64 11.45 23.08
C ASP A 146 -9.21 11.40 23.65
N GLN A 147 -8.81 10.34 24.36
CA GLN A 147 -7.43 10.14 24.76
C GLN A 147 -6.58 9.84 23.53
N ARG A 148 -5.50 10.60 23.41
CA ARG A 148 -4.49 10.41 22.37
C ARG A 148 -3.76 9.09 22.61
N VAL A 149 -3.78 8.22 21.61
CA VAL A 149 -2.97 7.00 21.57
C VAL A 149 -1.90 7.18 20.50
N GLU A 150 -0.63 7.23 20.92
CA GLU A 150 0.49 7.23 19.99
C GLU A 150 0.70 5.84 19.42
N LEU A 151 0.74 5.72 18.09
CA LEU A 151 1.00 4.44 17.43
C LEU A 151 2.50 4.13 17.31
N PHE A 152 3.36 5.12 17.58
CA PHE A 152 4.81 4.96 17.66
C PHE A 152 5.39 5.58 18.94
N PRO A 153 5.05 5.05 20.13
CA PRO A 153 5.44 5.67 21.40
C PRO A 153 6.95 5.69 21.63
N ASN A 154 7.68 4.73 21.04
CA ASN A 154 9.12 4.52 21.26
C ASN A 154 10.04 5.31 20.32
N ILE A 155 9.48 6.12 19.41
CA ILE A 155 10.31 7.01 18.58
C ILE A 155 10.82 8.13 19.49
N ASP A 156 12.12 8.45 19.38
CA ASP A 156 12.73 9.56 20.11
C ASP A 156 11.94 10.85 19.86
N ASP A 157 11.68 11.63 20.90
CA ASP A 157 10.93 12.89 20.83
C ASP A 157 11.58 13.86 19.83
N GLN A 158 12.90 13.75 19.62
CA GLN A 158 13.63 14.50 18.57
C GLN A 158 13.19 14.12 17.16
N ALA A 159 13.00 12.84 16.88
CA ALA A 159 12.50 12.35 15.60
C ALA A 159 11.00 12.65 15.42
N LYS A 160 10.22 12.70 16.51
CA LYS A 160 8.81 13.15 16.48
C LYS A 160 8.69 14.64 16.14
N LEU A 161 9.59 15.49 16.65
CA LEU A 161 9.63 16.95 16.39
C LEU A 161 10.02 17.30 14.95
N MET A 162 10.85 16.47 14.31
CA MET A 162 11.22 16.65 12.90
C MET A 162 10.11 16.22 11.92
N LEU A 163 9.08 15.51 12.39
CA LEU A 163 8.01 14.92 11.59
C LEU A 163 6.63 15.41 12.09
N ILE A 164 6.41 16.72 12.10
CA ILE A 164 5.10 17.31 12.40
C ILE A 164 4.27 17.40 11.12
N PHE A 165 3.29 16.51 10.98
CA PHE A 165 2.38 16.50 9.84
C PHE A 165 1.14 17.35 10.10
N SER A 166 0.73 18.14 9.12
CA SER A 166 -0.42 19.04 9.25
C SER A 166 -1.72 18.27 9.43
N LYS A 167 -1.99 17.26 8.60
CA LYS A 167 -3.28 16.55 8.54
C LYS A 167 -3.08 15.10 8.08
N PRO A 168 -3.19 14.08 8.95
CA PRO A 168 -3.34 12.71 8.49
C PRO A 168 -4.65 12.59 7.70
N ARG A 169 -4.61 11.97 6.53
CA ARG A 169 -5.81 11.61 5.77
C ARG A 169 -5.75 10.19 5.28
N VAL A 170 -6.88 9.51 5.38
CA VAL A 170 -7.11 8.27 4.66
C VAL A 170 -7.16 8.60 3.17
N ILE A 171 -6.21 8.08 2.41
CA ILE A 171 -6.16 8.29 0.96
C ILE A 171 -7.17 7.35 0.29
N ASP A 172 -7.16 6.08 0.68
CA ASP A 172 -8.09 5.05 0.20
C ASP A 172 -8.38 3.99 1.27
N SER A 173 -9.04 2.89 0.89
CA SER A 173 -9.44 1.84 1.83
C SER A 173 -8.26 1.08 2.45
N VAL A 174 -7.03 1.30 2.00
CA VAL A 174 -5.83 0.56 2.44
C VAL A 174 -4.70 1.46 2.94
N THR A 175 -4.77 2.78 2.77
CA THR A 175 -3.66 3.69 3.10
C THR A 175 -4.08 4.93 3.89
N VAL A 176 -3.21 5.34 4.81
CA VAL A 176 -3.23 6.67 5.44
C VAL A 176 -1.97 7.43 5.00
N GLY A 177 -2.18 8.63 4.47
CA GLY A 177 -1.11 9.56 4.11
C GLY A 177 -0.91 10.62 5.19
N LEU A 178 0.35 10.94 5.45
CA LEU A 178 0.76 12.05 6.30
C LEU A 178 1.32 13.19 5.44
N PHE A 179 0.68 14.35 5.53
CA PHE A 179 0.94 15.50 4.67
C PHE A 179 1.66 16.62 5.44
N LEU A 180 2.58 17.33 4.77
CA LEU A 180 3.07 18.63 5.22
C LEU A 180 2.23 19.73 4.50
N GLY A 181 1.25 20.32 5.16
CA GLY A 181 0.38 21.38 4.59
C GLY A 181 -1.03 20.95 4.14
N ASP A 182 -1.71 21.78 3.34
CA ASP A 182 -3.12 21.61 2.92
C ASP A 182 -3.32 20.79 1.62
N GLY A 183 -2.38 19.90 1.29
CA GLY A 183 -2.31 19.20 -0.02
C GLY A 183 -3.62 18.54 -0.51
N ASP A 184 -3.78 18.48 -1.83
CA ASP A 184 -4.93 17.88 -2.53
C ASP A 184 -4.77 16.35 -2.63
N PRO A 185 -5.63 15.55 -1.96
CA PRO A 185 -5.53 14.10 -1.94
C PRO A 185 -5.85 13.45 -3.30
N THR A 186 -6.49 14.16 -4.22
CA THR A 186 -6.82 13.64 -5.57
C THR A 186 -5.60 13.56 -6.49
N GLN A 187 -4.49 14.19 -6.09
CA GLN A 187 -3.23 14.23 -6.85
C GLN A 187 -2.18 13.24 -6.30
N VAL A 188 -2.55 12.37 -5.37
CA VAL A 188 -1.64 11.40 -4.73
C VAL A 188 -1.52 10.15 -5.59
N ASP A 189 -0.35 9.96 -6.19
CA ASP A 189 -0.01 8.81 -7.02
C ASP A 189 0.40 7.63 -6.13
N ARG A 190 -0.21 6.45 -6.32
CA ARG A 190 -0.27 5.31 -5.36
C ARG A 190 1.04 4.59 -5.00
N ALA A 191 2.20 5.05 -5.44
CA ALA A 191 3.46 4.40 -5.10
C ALA A 191 4.61 5.41 -5.12
N ILE A 192 5.38 5.48 -4.04
CA ILE A 192 6.76 5.95 -4.12
C ILE A 192 7.52 4.84 -4.86
N ALA A 193 7.58 4.93 -6.18
CA ALA A 193 8.45 4.08 -6.98
C ALA A 193 9.91 4.32 -6.55
N THR A 194 10.75 3.29 -6.63
CA THR A 194 12.20 3.38 -6.44
C THR A 194 12.76 4.52 -7.28
N GLY A 195 13.61 5.36 -6.69
CA GLY A 195 14.23 6.49 -7.39
C GLY A 195 13.39 7.77 -7.50
N ARG A 196 12.27 7.88 -6.77
CA ARG A 196 11.58 9.18 -6.64
C ARG A 196 12.35 10.13 -5.72
N SER A 197 12.42 11.39 -6.13
CA SER A 197 13.03 12.47 -5.37
C SER A 197 12.25 12.71 -4.08
N ILE A 198 12.95 12.73 -2.96
CA ILE A 198 12.43 13.17 -1.67
C ILE A 198 13.00 14.56 -1.36
N SER A 199 12.22 15.36 -0.63
CA SER A 199 12.67 16.65 -0.12
C SER A 199 12.30 16.74 1.35
N PHE A 200 13.28 17.06 2.17
CA PHE A 200 13.13 17.36 3.59
C PHE A 200 13.39 18.84 3.81
N ALA A 201 12.47 19.52 4.50
CA ALA A 201 12.57 20.96 4.73
C ALA A 201 12.64 21.25 6.24
N LEU A 202 13.62 22.06 6.64
CA LEU A 202 13.73 22.63 7.98
C LEU A 202 13.33 24.09 7.95
N ALA A 203 12.36 24.48 8.77
CA ALA A 203 11.92 25.87 8.85
C ALA A 203 13.05 26.81 9.31
N ALA A 204 13.09 28.02 8.76
CA ALA A 204 14.12 29.03 9.05
C ALA A 204 14.26 29.32 10.55
N ASP A 205 13.16 29.45 11.28
CA ASP A 205 13.20 29.70 12.73
C ASP A 205 13.77 28.51 13.51
N PHE A 206 13.51 27.29 13.05
CA PHE A 206 14.09 26.09 13.64
C PHE A 206 15.60 26.06 13.41
N VAL A 207 16.06 26.27 12.17
CA VAL A 207 17.49 26.30 11.82
C VAL A 207 18.21 27.41 12.60
N ARG A 208 17.62 28.61 12.66
CA ARG A 208 18.16 29.73 13.42
C ARG A 208 18.38 29.34 14.88
N THR A 209 17.32 28.91 15.55
CA THR A 209 17.32 28.71 17.01
C THR A 209 18.10 27.46 17.41
N ASN A 210 17.94 26.35 16.68
CA ASN A 210 18.45 25.05 17.11
C ASN A 210 19.83 24.71 16.53
N ILE A 211 20.19 25.29 15.38
CA ILE A 211 21.43 24.96 14.68
C ILE A 211 22.40 26.14 14.76
N LEU A 212 22.02 27.28 14.19
CA LEU A 212 22.94 28.42 14.05
C LEU A 212 23.28 29.07 15.40
N CYS A 213 22.29 29.37 16.24
CA CYS A 213 22.52 30.03 17.53
C CYS A 213 23.48 29.25 18.43
N ARG A 214 23.38 27.93 18.47
CA ARG A 214 24.26 27.09 19.29
C ARG A 214 25.65 26.90 18.66
N ALA A 215 25.74 26.92 17.33
CA ALA A 215 27.01 26.80 16.62
C ALA A 215 28.01 27.92 16.94
N LEU A 216 27.51 29.11 17.35
CA LEU A 216 28.31 30.27 17.74
C LEU A 216 29.18 30.06 18.99
N LEU A 217 28.79 29.12 19.84
CA LEU A 217 29.56 28.74 21.02
C LEU A 217 30.61 27.71 20.63
N SER A 218 31.84 27.88 21.12
CA SER A 218 32.89 26.86 21.00
C SER A 218 32.46 25.58 21.73
N PRO A 219 33.02 24.40 21.39
CA PRO A 219 32.66 23.14 22.05
C PRO A 219 32.79 23.17 23.58
N SER A 220 33.76 23.92 24.12
CA SER A 220 33.94 24.12 25.57
C SER A 220 32.94 25.08 26.22
N GLU A 221 32.32 25.96 25.44
CA GLU A 221 31.30 26.90 25.91
C GLU A 221 29.89 26.29 25.89
N ARG A 222 29.69 25.18 25.18
CA ARG A 222 28.41 24.47 25.06
C ARG A 222 28.12 23.63 26.31
N ASP A 223 26.85 23.58 26.67
CA ASP A 223 26.37 22.73 27.76
C ASP A 223 26.42 21.25 27.33
N PRO A 224 27.15 20.37 28.05
CA PRO A 224 27.21 18.95 27.72
C PRO A 224 25.86 18.23 27.94
N ALA A 225 24.95 18.80 28.74
CA ALA A 225 23.62 18.23 29.00
C ALA A 225 22.59 18.56 27.92
N TRP A 226 23.03 19.01 26.74
CA TRP A 226 22.13 19.43 25.68
C TRP A 226 21.22 18.30 25.19
N THR A 227 19.93 18.60 25.15
CA THR A 227 18.88 17.87 24.44
C THR A 227 18.42 18.72 23.25
N ALA A 228 17.91 18.10 22.18
CA ALA A 228 17.44 18.88 21.03
C ALA A 228 16.25 19.78 21.43
N GLY A 229 16.52 21.09 21.49
CA GLY A 229 15.53 22.12 21.84
C GLY A 229 16.08 23.54 21.83
N GLY A 230 17.23 23.79 21.18
CA GLY A 230 17.89 25.09 21.15
C GLY A 230 18.98 25.25 22.23
N PRO A 231 19.46 26.47 22.48
CA PRO A 231 20.45 26.74 23.51
C PRO A 231 19.83 26.62 24.92
N THR A 232 20.58 26.03 25.86
CA THR A 232 20.16 25.95 27.28
C THR A 232 20.09 27.35 27.90
N ASP A 233 19.44 27.50 29.06
CA ASP A 233 19.36 28.80 29.73
C ASP A 233 20.75 29.38 30.05
N LEU A 234 21.72 28.52 30.35
CA LEU A 234 23.12 28.92 30.56
C LEU A 234 23.77 29.42 29.26
N GLU A 235 23.55 28.71 28.15
CA GLU A 235 24.04 29.10 26.82
C GLU A 235 23.39 30.41 26.34
N ARG A 236 22.08 30.60 26.58
CA ARG A 236 21.37 31.86 26.26
C ARG A 236 21.94 33.07 26.98
N GLY A 237 22.49 32.91 28.19
CA GLY A 237 23.20 33.97 28.90
C GLY A 237 24.50 34.42 28.22
N ARG A 238 25.05 33.62 27.28
CA ARG A 238 26.29 33.87 26.54
C ARG A 238 26.06 34.23 25.07
N LEU A 239 24.81 34.23 24.62
CA LEU A 239 24.44 34.45 23.24
C LEU A 239 23.74 35.80 23.06
N PRO A 240 24.04 36.55 21.98
CA PRO A 240 23.37 37.80 21.67
C PRO A 240 21.91 37.58 21.25
N ALA A 241 21.10 38.64 21.32
CA ALA A 241 19.73 38.59 20.81
C ALA A 241 19.71 38.34 19.28
N PRO A 242 18.75 37.55 18.75
CA PRO A 242 17.64 36.90 19.44
C PRO A 242 18.00 35.48 19.95
N CYS A 243 19.24 35.01 19.77
CA CYS A 243 19.69 33.70 20.21
C CYS A 243 19.74 33.56 21.74
N GLY A 244 19.87 34.68 22.46
CA GLY A 244 19.93 34.73 23.90
C GLY A 244 19.72 36.14 24.46
N THR A 245 20.16 36.34 25.69
CA THR A 245 20.05 37.61 26.43
C THR A 245 21.41 38.22 26.77
N GLY A 246 22.50 37.58 26.34
CA GLY A 246 23.87 37.99 26.61
C GLY A 246 24.55 38.69 25.43
N HIS A 247 25.85 38.49 25.32
CA HIS A 247 26.69 38.91 24.20
C HIS A 247 27.75 37.85 23.95
N LEU A 248 28.22 37.75 22.71
CA LEU A 248 29.31 36.85 22.35
C LEU A 248 30.64 37.61 22.42
N SER A 249 31.49 37.27 23.39
CA SER A 249 32.82 37.88 23.53
C SER A 249 33.87 37.06 22.80
N ARG A 250 34.70 37.74 21.99
CA ARG A 250 35.87 37.19 21.31
C ARG A 250 37.00 38.20 21.45
N GLY A 251 38.21 37.74 21.73
CA GLY A 251 39.33 38.65 21.87
C GLY A 251 40.67 38.00 21.57
N ARG A 252 41.54 38.78 20.93
CA ARG A 252 42.91 38.37 20.60
C ARG A 252 43.82 39.59 20.62
N ASP A 253 45.06 39.39 21.06
CA ASP A 253 46.13 40.40 21.00
C ASP A 253 45.78 41.73 21.69
N GLY A 254 44.95 41.69 22.74
CA GLY A 254 44.57 42.86 23.54
C GLY A 254 43.28 43.56 23.08
N VAL A 255 42.68 43.12 21.97
CA VAL A 255 41.38 43.61 21.49
C VAL A 255 40.26 42.69 21.99
N ASP A 256 39.26 43.25 22.67
CA ASP A 256 38.02 42.57 23.08
C ASP A 256 36.87 43.01 22.19
N VAL A 257 36.21 42.07 21.52
CA VAL A 257 35.06 42.28 20.64
C VAL A 257 33.84 41.59 21.23
N ARG A 258 32.77 42.34 21.48
CA ARG A 258 31.51 41.86 22.03
C ARG A 258 30.39 42.03 21.02
N ILE A 259 29.91 40.93 20.45
CA ILE A 259 28.75 40.93 19.56
C ILE A 259 27.49 40.97 20.42
N THR A 260 26.72 42.05 20.32
CA THR A 260 25.56 42.34 21.19
C THR A 260 24.23 41.93 20.55
N THR A 261 24.16 41.95 19.22
CA THR A 261 23.01 41.45 18.45
C THR A 261 23.49 40.65 17.24
N LEU A 262 22.74 39.61 16.87
CA LEU A 262 23.04 38.77 15.72
C LEU A 262 21.76 38.27 15.06
N ASN A 263 21.52 38.66 13.82
CA ASN A 263 20.34 38.30 13.05
C ASN A 263 20.71 37.34 11.92
N PHE A 264 19.79 36.41 11.63
CA PHE A 264 19.90 35.46 10.52
C PHE A 264 18.67 35.58 9.64
N ALA A 265 18.81 36.25 8.50
CA ALA A 265 17.75 36.38 7.50
C ALA A 265 17.97 35.41 6.35
N PHE A 266 17.04 34.48 6.15
CA PHE A 266 17.12 33.50 5.08
C PHE A 266 16.74 34.13 3.74
N ARG A 267 17.62 34.01 2.76
CA ARG A 267 17.42 34.44 1.37
C ARG A 267 17.57 33.23 0.45
N ASN A 268 17.04 33.33 -0.77
CA ASN A 268 17.23 32.26 -1.75
C ASN A 268 18.72 32.15 -2.10
N GLY A 269 19.34 31.03 -1.73
CA GLY A 269 20.74 30.70 -1.96
C GLY A 269 21.72 31.02 -0.83
N PHE A 270 21.37 31.83 0.18
CA PHE A 270 22.27 32.20 1.28
C PHE A 270 21.52 32.66 2.53
N ILE A 271 22.23 32.70 3.66
CA ILE A 271 21.77 33.29 4.92
C ILE A 271 22.50 34.61 5.11
N GLU A 272 21.74 35.69 5.19
CA GLU A 272 22.25 37.03 5.52
C GLU A 272 22.43 37.10 7.04
N VAL A 273 23.69 37.29 7.45
CA VAL A 273 24.10 37.40 8.84
C VAL A 273 24.48 38.85 9.10
N SER A 274 23.79 39.48 10.05
CA SER A 274 24.04 40.89 10.39
C SER A 274 23.96 41.09 11.89
N GLY A 275 24.64 42.09 12.43
CA GLY A 275 24.60 42.31 13.87
C GLY A 275 25.27 43.60 14.31
N ASN A 276 25.24 43.82 15.62
CA ASN A 276 25.92 44.91 16.28
C ASN A 276 27.05 44.36 17.15
N PHE A 277 28.13 45.12 17.26
CA PHE A 277 29.27 44.81 18.11
C PHE A 277 29.81 46.05 18.82
N ASP A 278 30.40 45.82 19.99
CA ASP A 278 31.31 46.74 20.64
C ASP A 278 32.71 46.16 20.55
N ALA A 279 33.73 46.99 20.41
CA ALA A 279 35.12 46.54 20.44
C ALA A 279 35.97 47.52 21.24
N GLU A 280 36.89 47.03 22.06
CA GLU A 280 37.77 47.88 22.86
C GLU A 280 39.21 47.34 22.88
N ASP A 281 40.15 48.27 22.90
CA ASP A 281 41.59 48.05 23.08
C ASP A 281 42.11 49.14 24.03
N THR A 282 43.35 49.01 24.46
CA THR A 282 44.12 49.99 25.23
C THR A 282 44.06 51.42 24.70
N CYS A 283 43.85 51.62 23.39
CA CYS A 283 43.92 52.91 22.74
C CYS A 283 42.66 53.39 22.04
N TRP A 284 41.65 52.55 21.88
CA TRP A 284 40.45 52.89 21.13
C TRP A 284 39.27 52.06 21.60
N GLU A 285 38.06 52.60 21.45
CA GLU A 285 36.82 51.86 21.61
C GLU A 285 35.85 52.12 20.46
N ILE A 286 35.05 51.12 20.15
CA ILE A 286 33.93 51.15 19.21
C ILE A 286 32.70 50.78 20.02
N ARG A 287 31.66 51.62 19.97
CA ARG A 287 30.36 51.37 20.59
C ARG A 287 29.29 51.33 19.51
N GLY A 288 28.58 50.20 19.41
CA GLY A 288 27.48 50.03 18.46
C GLY A 288 27.89 49.99 17.00
N GLY A 289 29.08 49.45 16.69
CA GLY A 289 29.44 49.12 15.31
C GLY A 289 28.50 48.06 14.74
N THR A 290 28.33 48.02 13.42
CA THR A 290 27.49 47.03 12.73
C THR A 290 28.30 46.23 11.72
N PHE A 291 27.84 45.02 11.43
CA PHE A 291 28.43 44.19 10.39
C PHE A 291 27.38 43.47 9.55
N GLU A 292 27.74 43.18 8.31
CA GLU A 292 26.96 42.39 7.35
C GLU A 292 27.84 41.33 6.68
N GLN A 293 27.27 40.13 6.53
CA GLN A 293 27.96 38.96 6.01
C GLN A 293 26.96 38.03 5.31
N LYS A 294 27.39 37.35 4.24
CA LYS A 294 26.60 36.24 3.67
C LYS A 294 27.22 34.90 4.05
N LEU A 295 26.37 33.99 4.49
CA LEU A 295 26.67 32.61 4.81
C LEU A 295 26.02 31.69 3.78
N PHE A 296 26.85 30.94 3.07
CA PHE A 296 26.46 29.86 2.18
C PHE A 296 26.66 28.53 2.91
N LEU A 297 25.89 27.53 2.50
CA LEU A 297 26.00 26.16 3.01
C LEU A 297 26.25 25.25 1.81
N ASP A 298 27.48 24.78 1.68
CA ASP A 298 27.86 23.84 0.63
C ASP A 298 27.58 22.41 1.11
N PHE A 299 27.04 21.55 0.24
CA PHE A 299 26.69 20.18 0.59
C PHE A 299 27.69 19.20 -0.03
N ASP A 300 28.43 18.48 0.81
CA ASP A 300 29.31 17.40 0.37
C ASP A 300 28.54 16.08 0.35
N LYS A 301 28.20 15.65 -0.87
CA LYS A 301 27.51 14.38 -1.15
C LYS A 301 28.29 13.16 -0.64
N ALA A 302 29.62 13.20 -0.65
CA ALA A 302 30.44 12.03 -0.32
C ALA A 302 30.43 11.73 1.18
N THR A 303 30.39 12.78 1.99
CA THR A 303 30.39 12.68 3.45
C THR A 303 29.01 12.93 4.06
N VAL A 304 28.03 13.35 3.24
CA VAL A 304 26.70 13.82 3.67
C VAL A 304 26.84 14.90 4.74
N SER A 305 27.72 15.88 4.46
CA SER A 305 28.03 16.97 5.39
C SER A 305 27.66 18.32 4.78
N ILE A 306 27.36 19.27 5.67
CA ILE A 306 27.04 20.65 5.31
C ILE A 306 28.20 21.52 5.79
N LEU A 307 28.87 22.19 4.85
CA LEU A 307 30.04 23.02 5.09
C LEU A 307 29.66 24.49 4.99
N PRO A 308 29.80 25.28 6.06
CA PRO A 308 29.54 26.72 6.00
C PRO A 308 30.65 27.45 5.23
N ARG A 309 30.26 28.40 4.38
CA ARG A 309 31.18 29.25 3.61
C ARG A 309 30.73 30.71 3.67
N LEU A 310 31.64 31.63 3.95
CA LEU A 310 31.36 33.06 4.03
C LEU A 310 31.77 33.76 2.72
N GLU A 311 30.91 34.63 2.19
CA GLU A 311 31.29 35.57 1.12
C GLU A 311 30.79 37.00 1.38
N PRO A 312 31.65 38.04 1.31
CA PRO A 312 33.11 37.95 1.22
C PRO A 312 33.73 37.25 2.44
N SER A 313 35.01 36.87 2.38
CA SER A 313 35.69 36.20 3.51
C SER A 313 35.85 37.09 4.74
N GLU A 314 35.77 38.41 4.55
CA GLU A 314 35.77 39.42 5.61
C GLU A 314 34.42 40.16 5.60
N PRO A 315 33.77 40.36 6.76
CA PRO A 315 32.49 41.05 6.85
C PRO A 315 32.63 42.52 6.50
N ILE A 316 31.54 43.06 5.96
CA ILE A 316 31.42 44.50 5.75
C ILE A 316 31.09 45.11 7.11
N VAL A 317 32.01 45.90 7.66
CA VAL A 317 31.86 46.55 8.96
C VAL A 317 31.64 48.05 8.82
N HIS A 318 30.72 48.59 9.62
CA HIS A 318 30.46 50.02 9.75
C HIS A 318 30.60 50.42 11.22
N TYR A 319 31.48 51.37 11.52
CA TYR A 319 31.73 51.78 12.89
C TYR A 319 32.24 53.21 12.98
N ASP A 320 32.14 53.77 14.19
CA ASP A 320 32.86 54.97 14.61
C ASP A 320 33.81 54.56 15.75
N ALA A 321 35.06 55.00 15.67
CA ALA A 321 36.11 54.60 16.61
C ALA A 321 36.59 55.79 17.44
N ASP A 322 36.36 55.72 18.75
CA ASP A 322 36.81 56.69 19.71
C ASP A 322 38.22 56.37 20.18
N ILE A 323 39.21 57.10 19.64
CA ILE A 323 40.60 57.00 20.10
C ILE A 323 40.71 57.67 21.48
N LEU A 324 41.07 56.90 22.49
CA LEU A 324 41.20 57.36 23.88
C LEU A 324 42.26 58.47 24.00
N PHE A 325 41.97 59.44 24.87
CA PHE A 325 42.80 60.64 25.05
C PHE A 325 44.28 60.32 25.35
N ILE A 326 44.55 59.27 26.12
CA ILE A 326 45.92 58.86 26.51
C ILE A 326 46.76 58.50 25.29
N CYS A 327 46.19 57.81 24.30
CA CYS A 327 46.92 57.44 23.09
C CYS A 327 47.03 58.59 22.09
N ARG A 328 46.04 59.51 22.06
CA ARG A 328 46.18 60.79 21.35
C ARG A 328 47.33 61.62 21.93
N ALA A 329 47.47 61.67 23.26
CA ALA A 329 48.53 62.40 23.94
C ALA A 329 49.93 61.78 23.72
N LEU A 330 50.04 60.45 23.77
CA LEU A 330 51.31 59.74 23.49
C LEU A 330 51.76 59.90 22.03
N GLY A 331 50.84 59.80 21.07
CA GLY A 331 51.14 60.05 19.64
C GLY A 331 51.55 61.50 19.38
N PHE A 332 50.94 62.46 20.07
CA PHE A 332 51.30 63.87 20.00
C PHE A 332 52.70 64.15 20.60
N LEU A 333 53.03 63.52 21.73
CA LEU A 333 54.36 63.61 22.37
C LEU A 333 55.47 62.94 21.54
N ALA A 334 55.15 61.88 20.79
CA ALA A 334 56.10 61.18 19.93
C ALA A 334 56.34 61.84 18.56
N GLY A 335 55.63 62.93 18.23
CA GLY A 335 55.85 63.70 17.00
C GLY A 335 55.40 63.04 15.69
N VAL A 336 54.67 61.92 15.75
CA VAL A 336 54.21 61.17 14.57
C VAL A 336 52.78 61.56 14.24
N LEU A 337 52.61 62.75 13.67
CA LEU A 337 51.30 63.23 13.19
C LEU A 337 51.09 62.81 11.73
N VAL A 338 49.97 62.13 11.48
CA VAL A 338 49.28 61.88 10.19
C VAL A 338 49.31 60.45 9.61
N PRO A 339 50.43 59.72 9.39
CA PRO A 339 50.34 58.39 8.76
C PRO A 339 49.85 57.28 9.71
N TYR A 340 49.98 57.45 11.03
CA TYR A 340 49.64 56.43 12.02
C TYR A 340 48.12 56.19 12.16
N ILE A 341 47.30 57.23 11.97
CA ILE A 341 45.83 57.14 12.16
C ILE A 341 45.18 56.31 11.04
N GLY A 342 45.67 56.45 9.79
CA GLY A 342 45.17 55.66 8.66
C GLY A 342 45.53 54.17 8.75
N SER A 343 46.73 53.84 9.22
CA SER A 343 47.14 52.44 9.45
C SER A 343 46.41 51.81 10.64
N VAL A 344 46.12 52.58 11.69
CA VAL A 344 45.34 52.11 12.85
C VAL A 344 43.90 51.81 12.44
N ALA A 345 43.26 52.69 11.66
CA ALA A 345 41.91 52.42 11.17
C ALA A 345 41.83 51.13 10.34
N LEU A 346 42.75 50.90 9.41
CA LEU A 346 42.81 49.66 8.61
C LEU A 346 43.12 48.42 9.47
N GLY A 347 43.99 48.56 10.49
CA GLY A 347 44.28 47.49 11.44
C GLY A 347 43.07 47.10 12.29
N ILE A 348 42.29 48.10 12.75
CA ILE A 348 41.04 47.89 13.49
C ILE A 348 40.02 47.14 12.65
N VAL A 349 39.81 47.53 11.39
CA VAL A 349 38.92 46.81 10.45
C VAL A 349 39.31 45.34 10.38
N ALA A 350 40.58 45.06 10.07
CA ALA A 350 41.05 43.69 9.84
C ALA A 350 40.92 42.81 11.09
N VAL A 351 41.25 43.34 12.27
CA VAL A 351 41.15 42.59 13.54
C VAL A 351 39.69 42.35 13.92
N VAL A 352 38.84 43.37 13.85
CA VAL A 352 37.41 43.24 14.16
C VAL A 352 36.71 42.30 13.16
N ALA A 353 37.00 42.45 11.87
CA ALA A 353 36.45 41.59 10.83
C ALA A 353 36.87 40.13 11.03
N LEU A 354 38.15 39.88 11.34
CA LEU A 354 38.66 38.54 11.62
C LEU A 354 38.02 37.91 12.86
N GLU A 355 37.85 38.68 13.95
CA GLU A 355 37.22 38.16 15.17
C GLU A 355 35.72 37.93 15.00
N ILE A 356 35.02 38.74 14.20
CA ILE A 356 33.62 38.48 13.81
C ILE A 356 33.53 37.21 12.96
N VAL A 357 34.42 37.04 11.96
CA VAL A 357 34.46 35.82 11.14
C VAL A 357 34.69 34.59 12.00
N LYS A 358 35.64 34.66 12.95
CA LYS A 358 35.90 33.57 13.89
C LYS A 358 34.71 33.26 14.79
N ALA A 359 33.97 34.29 15.22
CA ALA A 359 32.75 34.11 15.99
C ALA A 359 31.65 33.40 15.20
N LEU A 360 31.62 33.59 13.87
CA LEU A 360 30.59 33.02 12.99
C LEU A 360 30.97 31.64 12.44
N VAL A 361 32.26 31.42 12.18
CA VAL A 361 32.81 30.20 11.60
C VAL A 361 34.13 29.95 12.32
N ASP A 362 34.09 29.18 13.41
CA ASP A 362 35.26 28.86 14.23
C ASP A 362 36.34 28.20 13.33
N PRO A 363 37.43 28.92 12.98
CA PRO A 363 38.42 28.44 12.03
C PRO A 363 39.52 27.61 12.72
N ASP A 364 39.54 27.60 14.06
CA ASP A 364 40.47 26.83 14.87
C ASP A 364 39.96 25.42 15.17
N ILE A 365 38.78 25.05 14.68
CA ILE A 365 38.37 23.65 14.63
C ILE A 365 39.08 23.02 13.42
N PRO A 366 40.12 22.17 13.61
CA PRO A 366 40.78 21.50 12.49
C PRO A 366 39.71 20.83 11.62
N ALA A 367 39.89 20.81 10.30
CA ALA A 367 38.93 20.23 9.36
C ALA A 367 38.48 18.79 9.70
N GLN A 368 39.19 18.10 10.60
CA GLN A 368 38.83 16.80 11.17
C GLN A 368 37.80 16.83 12.31
N GLN A 369 37.51 17.97 12.94
CA GLN A 369 36.52 18.15 14.02
C GLN A 369 35.30 18.99 13.63
N GLN A 370 35.30 19.62 12.45
CA GLN A 370 34.08 20.21 11.84
C GLN A 370 33.13 19.14 11.26
N GLN A 371 33.24 17.89 11.70
CA GLN A 371 32.15 16.92 11.54
C GLN A 371 30.99 17.39 12.43
N LEU A 372 30.17 18.30 11.90
CA LEU A 372 28.75 18.29 12.23
C LEU A 372 28.30 16.85 12.10
N SER A 373 27.70 16.31 13.16
CA SER A 373 27.23 14.93 13.21
C SER A 373 26.61 14.59 11.86
N PRO A 374 27.06 13.51 11.19
CA PRO A 374 26.47 13.12 9.91
C PRO A 374 24.96 13.16 10.09
N VAL A 375 24.24 13.79 9.16
CA VAL A 375 22.78 13.65 9.11
C VAL A 375 22.56 12.16 9.26
N GLN A 376 22.01 11.71 10.39
CA GLN A 376 21.98 10.28 10.69
C GLN A 376 21.35 9.63 9.49
N GLY A 377 22.15 8.85 8.77
CA GLY A 377 21.75 8.30 7.49
C GLY A 377 20.54 7.44 7.75
N ILE A 378 19.37 7.92 7.34
CA ILE A 378 18.19 7.07 7.29
C ILE A 378 18.56 6.04 6.23
N GLU A 379 18.72 4.79 6.64
CA GLU A 379 19.09 3.69 5.76
C GLU A 379 18.12 3.67 4.56
N GLY A 380 18.68 3.63 3.34
CA GLY A 380 17.91 3.73 2.10
C GLY A 380 17.69 5.15 1.56
N ILE A 381 18.13 6.22 2.22
CA ILE A 381 18.07 7.59 1.68
C ILE A 381 19.44 8.06 1.21
N THR A 382 19.52 8.48 -0.06
CA THR A 382 20.70 9.14 -0.65
C THR A 382 20.41 10.63 -0.80
N TRP A 383 21.09 11.48 -0.04
CA TRP A 383 20.96 12.93 -0.16
C TRP A 383 21.81 13.46 -1.33
N GLU A 384 21.22 14.33 -2.16
CA GLU A 384 21.81 14.83 -3.39
C GLU A 384 22.10 16.34 -3.34
N SER A 385 21.28 17.13 -2.67
CA SER A 385 21.50 18.58 -2.63
C SER A 385 20.95 19.23 -1.40
N LEU A 386 21.52 20.39 -1.07
CA LEU A 386 20.99 21.34 -0.12
C LEU A 386 20.64 22.62 -0.86
N ALA A 387 19.47 23.19 -0.57
CA ALA A 387 19.09 24.51 -1.04
C ALA A 387 18.66 25.38 0.14
N ILE A 388 19.04 26.65 0.11
CA ILE A 388 18.60 27.66 1.08
C ILE A 388 17.47 28.46 0.42
N ALA A 389 16.33 28.54 1.08
CA ALA A 389 15.19 29.34 0.66
C ALA A 389 14.78 30.30 1.78
N SER A 390 13.93 31.28 1.46
CA SER A 390 13.42 32.24 2.45
C SER A 390 12.71 31.58 3.65
N GLU A 391 12.10 30.42 3.42
CA GLU A 391 11.39 29.63 4.42
C GLU A 391 12.28 28.68 5.22
N GLY A 392 13.55 28.46 4.83
CA GLY A 392 14.48 27.61 5.55
C GLY A 392 15.45 26.80 4.67
N LEU A 393 15.85 25.63 5.15
CA LEU A 393 16.78 24.72 4.47
C LEU A 393 16.04 23.54 3.85
N HIS A 394 16.36 23.21 2.60
CA HIS A 394 15.80 22.09 1.86
C HIS A 394 16.90 21.09 1.52
N LEU A 395 16.83 19.90 2.12
CA LEU A 395 17.64 18.75 1.75
C LEU A 395 16.86 17.94 0.72
N GLN A 396 17.42 17.76 -0.46
CA GLN A 396 16.84 16.95 -1.52
C GLN A 396 17.67 15.68 -1.67
N GLY A 397 16.99 14.57 -1.94
CA GLY A 397 17.63 13.28 -2.13
C GLY A 397 16.74 12.33 -2.89
N SER A 398 17.12 11.07 -2.90
CA SER A 398 16.35 9.97 -3.43
C SER A 398 16.29 8.85 -2.38
N ILE A 399 15.13 8.20 -2.28
CA ILE A 399 15.02 6.98 -1.47
C ILE A 399 15.31 5.78 -2.38
N ALA A 400 16.45 5.15 -2.14
CA ALA A 400 16.72 3.79 -2.55
C ALA A 400 15.99 2.89 -1.56
N THR A 401 14.70 2.66 -1.80
CA THR A 401 14.11 1.44 -1.25
C THR A 401 14.84 0.29 -1.93
N GLU A 402 15.73 -0.40 -1.19
CA GLU A 402 15.90 -1.82 -1.46
C GLU A 402 14.48 -2.37 -1.59
N GLN A 403 14.19 -3.06 -2.69
CA GLN A 403 12.87 -3.56 -3.01
C GLN A 403 12.29 -4.23 -1.75
N PHE A 404 11.50 -3.48 -0.99
CA PHE A 404 10.66 -4.02 0.05
C PHE A 404 9.59 -4.74 -0.75
N SER A 405 9.90 -6.00 -1.07
CA SER A 405 8.90 -6.95 -1.48
C SER A 405 7.99 -7.07 -0.28
N ASP A 406 6.97 -6.21 -0.25
CA ASP A 406 5.93 -6.23 0.76
C ASP A 406 5.39 -7.64 0.80
N ALA A 407 5.58 -8.23 1.96
CA ALA A 407 5.17 -9.57 2.20
C ALA A 407 3.63 -9.60 2.15
N HIS A 408 3.10 -10.49 1.31
CA HIS A 408 1.78 -11.15 1.40
C HIS A 408 0.63 -10.75 0.45
N GLN A 409 0.92 -10.34 -0.78
CA GLN A 409 0.17 -10.93 -1.91
C GLN A 409 1.16 -11.52 -2.92
N PRO A 410 1.13 -12.84 -3.19
CA PRO A 410 2.00 -13.39 -4.23
C PRO A 410 1.63 -12.69 -5.53
N SER A 411 2.64 -12.12 -6.20
CA SER A 411 2.55 -11.69 -7.58
C SER A 411 1.77 -12.75 -8.36
N ARG A 412 0.68 -12.33 -9.00
CA ARG A 412 -0.26 -13.26 -9.63
C ARG A 412 -0.72 -12.73 -10.97
N THR A 413 -1.08 -13.68 -11.80
CA THR A 413 -1.63 -13.44 -13.13
C THR A 413 -2.86 -14.31 -13.27
N TRP A 414 -3.94 -13.77 -13.82
CA TRP A 414 -5.08 -14.59 -14.23
C TRP A 414 -5.59 -14.18 -15.60
N LEU A 415 -6.12 -15.16 -16.33
CA LEU A 415 -6.78 -14.94 -17.61
C LEU A 415 -8.26 -14.62 -17.40
N SER A 416 -8.74 -13.63 -18.12
CA SER A 416 -10.18 -13.36 -18.29
C SER A 416 -10.56 -13.52 -19.75
N GLY A 417 -11.57 -14.34 -20.02
CA GLY A 417 -12.10 -14.57 -21.36
C GLY A 417 -13.32 -13.69 -21.66
N LYS A 418 -13.42 -13.24 -22.90
CA LYS A 418 -14.59 -12.56 -23.46
C LYS A 418 -14.93 -13.20 -24.80
N ASN A 419 -16.17 -13.68 -24.95
CA ASN A 419 -16.69 -14.09 -26.25
C ASN A 419 -17.04 -12.83 -27.05
N LEU A 420 -16.59 -12.76 -28.29
CA LEU A 420 -16.94 -11.68 -29.21
C LEU A 420 -18.16 -12.10 -30.04
N PRO A 421 -18.92 -11.12 -30.60
CA PRO A 421 -20.06 -11.43 -31.45
C PRO A 421 -19.64 -12.38 -32.57
N ALA A 422 -20.39 -13.45 -32.73
CA ALA A 422 -20.05 -14.50 -33.66
C ALA A 422 -20.86 -14.37 -34.95
N ASN A 423 -20.22 -14.65 -36.08
CA ASN A 423 -20.89 -14.71 -37.36
C ASN A 423 -21.53 -16.08 -37.50
N VAL A 424 -22.86 -16.16 -37.36
CA VAL A 424 -23.63 -17.40 -37.50
C VAL A 424 -24.20 -17.49 -38.92
N GLN A 425 -24.00 -18.63 -39.58
CA GLN A 425 -24.58 -18.94 -40.89
C GLN A 425 -25.36 -20.25 -40.81
N GLU A 426 -26.62 -20.20 -41.28
CA GLU A 426 -27.49 -21.37 -41.38
C GLU A 426 -27.13 -22.17 -42.65
N GLY A 427 -26.93 -23.48 -42.46
CA GLY A 427 -26.65 -24.45 -43.51
C GLY A 427 -27.92 -25.12 -44.04
N PRO A 428 -27.78 -26.09 -44.98
CA PRO A 428 -28.93 -26.74 -45.62
C PRO A 428 -29.74 -27.65 -44.69
N GLY A 429 -29.19 -28.03 -43.52
CA GLY A 429 -29.81 -28.96 -42.58
C GLY A 429 -29.98 -30.38 -43.17
N GLY A 430 -30.71 -31.23 -42.47
CA GLY A 430 -30.91 -32.61 -42.90
C GLY A 430 -31.82 -33.42 -41.99
N GLU A 431 -31.70 -34.75 -42.12
CA GLU A 431 -32.39 -35.74 -41.29
C GLU A 431 -31.35 -36.60 -40.58
N ALA A 432 -31.49 -36.79 -39.26
CA ALA A 432 -30.62 -37.64 -38.46
C ALA A 432 -31.43 -38.71 -37.72
N LEU A 433 -30.92 -39.93 -37.71
CA LEU A 433 -31.48 -41.03 -36.93
C LEU A 433 -30.99 -40.91 -35.48
N TYR A 434 -31.91 -40.85 -34.53
CA TYR A 434 -31.60 -40.99 -33.12
C TYR A 434 -32.08 -42.36 -32.63
N GLN A 435 -31.19 -43.05 -31.91
CA GLN A 435 -31.45 -44.38 -31.35
C GLN A 435 -30.93 -44.43 -29.92
N ALA A 436 -31.84 -44.70 -28.98
CA ALA A 436 -31.52 -44.96 -27.57
C ALA A 436 -31.99 -46.38 -27.21
N PRO A 437 -31.31 -47.12 -26.31
CA PRO A 437 -31.66 -48.51 -26.01
C PRO A 437 -33.12 -48.75 -25.58
N THR A 438 -33.76 -47.79 -24.90
CA THR A 438 -35.16 -47.90 -24.45
C THR A 438 -36.21 -47.35 -25.40
N CYS A 439 -35.81 -46.86 -26.57
CA CYS A 439 -36.72 -46.19 -27.50
C CYS A 439 -36.57 -46.70 -28.93
N GLU A 440 -37.68 -46.73 -29.65
CA GLU A 440 -37.68 -47.10 -31.06
C GLU A 440 -36.95 -46.04 -31.89
N PRO A 441 -35.97 -46.41 -32.73
CA PRO A 441 -35.21 -45.45 -33.53
C PRO A 441 -36.13 -44.52 -34.31
N ARG A 442 -35.85 -43.21 -34.29
CA ARG A 442 -36.67 -42.20 -34.97
C ARG A 442 -35.78 -41.19 -35.71
N VAL A 443 -36.24 -40.78 -36.89
CA VAL A 443 -35.57 -39.79 -37.73
C VAL A 443 -36.11 -38.40 -37.38
N PHE A 444 -35.20 -37.45 -37.19
CA PHE A 444 -35.51 -36.07 -36.86
C PHE A 444 -34.89 -35.12 -37.86
N LYS A 445 -35.63 -34.06 -38.20
CA LYS A 445 -35.09 -32.97 -39.01
C LYS A 445 -34.25 -32.06 -38.12
N TYR A 446 -33.14 -31.60 -38.67
CA TYR A 446 -32.28 -30.62 -38.02
C TYR A 446 -31.89 -29.51 -38.98
N ARG A 447 -31.51 -28.37 -38.41
CA ARG A 447 -30.88 -27.26 -39.10
C ARG A 447 -29.42 -27.21 -38.72
N ASP A 448 -28.56 -27.08 -39.71
CA ASP A 448 -27.13 -26.89 -39.47
C ASP A 448 -26.81 -25.42 -39.27
N PHE A 449 -25.87 -25.15 -38.38
CA PHE A 449 -25.32 -23.83 -38.22
C PHE A 449 -23.81 -23.92 -38.17
N THR A 450 -23.16 -22.92 -38.75
CA THR A 450 -21.73 -22.71 -38.67
C THR A 450 -21.46 -21.35 -38.02
N GLN A 451 -20.42 -21.27 -37.20
CA GLN A 451 -20.08 -20.05 -36.47
C GLN A 451 -18.58 -19.82 -36.40
N GLN A 452 -18.20 -18.56 -36.51
CA GLN A 452 -16.86 -18.09 -36.15
C GLN A 452 -16.91 -17.58 -34.71
N ASP A 453 -16.69 -18.47 -33.75
CA ASP A 453 -16.73 -18.15 -32.32
C ASP A 453 -15.42 -17.51 -31.85
N VAL A 454 -15.30 -16.21 -32.05
CA VAL A 454 -14.07 -15.48 -31.73
C VAL A 454 -13.96 -15.23 -30.22
N LYS A 455 -12.82 -15.57 -29.63
CA LYS A 455 -12.57 -15.42 -28.20
C LYS A 455 -11.40 -14.51 -27.92
N GLU A 456 -11.55 -13.57 -26.99
CA GLU A 456 -10.48 -12.70 -26.52
C GLU A 456 -10.10 -13.09 -25.09
N LEU A 457 -8.83 -13.46 -24.89
CA LEU A 457 -8.25 -13.75 -23.59
C LEU A 457 -7.38 -12.57 -23.17
N ARG A 458 -7.66 -11.98 -22.01
CA ARG A 458 -6.89 -10.87 -21.43
C ARG A 458 -6.19 -11.32 -20.17
N LEU A 459 -4.89 -11.11 -20.13
CA LEU A 459 -4.04 -11.32 -18.97
C LEU A 459 -4.14 -10.12 -18.04
N LYS A 460 -4.50 -10.36 -16.79
CA LYS A 460 -4.55 -9.34 -15.74
C LYS A 460 -3.37 -9.54 -14.79
N PRO A 461 -2.34 -8.67 -14.85
CA PRO A 461 -1.24 -8.72 -13.91
C PRO A 461 -1.61 -8.05 -12.59
N GLU A 462 -1.11 -8.59 -11.48
CA GLU A 462 -1.07 -7.89 -10.21
C GLU A 462 0.34 -8.02 -9.61
N TRP A 463 0.91 -6.88 -9.19
CA TRP A 463 2.18 -6.82 -8.46
C TRP A 463 3.39 -7.42 -9.22
N LEU A 464 3.49 -7.17 -10.53
CA LEU A 464 4.64 -7.55 -11.35
C LEU A 464 5.68 -6.42 -11.43
N VAL A 465 6.96 -6.77 -11.43
CA VAL A 465 8.07 -5.83 -11.60
C VAL A 465 8.27 -5.57 -13.10
N ASN A 466 8.43 -4.32 -13.52
CA ASN A 466 8.78 -4.00 -14.90
C ASN A 466 10.29 -4.17 -15.17
N PRO A 467 10.73 -4.51 -16.40
CA PRO A 467 9.89 -4.83 -17.57
C PRO A 467 9.25 -6.21 -17.46
N VAL A 468 8.03 -6.35 -18.00
CA VAL A 468 7.30 -7.63 -18.04
C VAL A 468 7.36 -8.22 -19.44
N GLN A 469 7.80 -9.47 -19.56
CA GLN A 469 7.79 -10.29 -20.78
C GLN A 469 6.61 -11.27 -20.72
N ILE A 470 5.83 -11.36 -21.79
CA ILE A 470 4.64 -12.23 -21.88
C ILE A 470 4.79 -13.14 -23.08
N GLU A 471 4.59 -14.44 -22.86
CA GLU A 471 4.59 -15.49 -23.87
C GLU A 471 3.24 -16.23 -23.81
N TRP A 472 2.61 -16.44 -24.96
CA TRP A 472 1.32 -17.13 -25.05
C TRP A 472 1.51 -18.51 -25.65
N PHE A 473 0.74 -19.48 -25.20
CA PHE A 473 0.79 -20.87 -25.65
C PHE A 473 -0.62 -21.40 -25.89
N VAL A 474 -0.78 -22.28 -26.89
CA VAL A 474 -1.99 -23.08 -27.14
C VAL A 474 -1.57 -24.55 -27.18
N ASP A 475 -2.07 -25.37 -26.26
CA ASP A 475 -1.70 -26.79 -26.12
C ASP A 475 -0.17 -27.00 -26.18
N ASP A 476 0.55 -26.23 -25.36
CA ASP A 476 2.03 -26.18 -25.26
C ASP A 476 2.77 -25.64 -26.51
N MET A 477 2.06 -25.24 -27.57
CA MET A 477 2.63 -24.57 -28.74
C MET A 477 2.71 -23.06 -28.51
N GLU A 478 3.91 -22.49 -28.53
CA GLU A 478 4.11 -21.03 -28.41
C GLU A 478 3.43 -20.31 -29.59
N ILE A 479 2.69 -19.25 -29.28
CA ILE A 479 2.09 -18.36 -30.27
C ILE A 479 3.15 -17.35 -30.72
N PRO A 480 3.60 -17.40 -31.99
CA PRO A 480 4.62 -16.49 -32.48
C PRO A 480 4.16 -15.03 -32.39
N ASN A 481 5.04 -14.14 -31.94
CA ASN A 481 4.75 -12.70 -31.79
C ASN A 481 4.54 -11.98 -33.14
N ASP A 482 4.89 -12.60 -34.27
CA ASP A 482 4.58 -12.13 -35.61
C ASP A 482 3.13 -12.49 -35.98
N ALA A 483 2.28 -11.46 -36.08
CA ALA A 483 0.93 -11.62 -36.62
C ALA A 483 1.03 -12.01 -38.10
N GLY A 484 0.57 -13.20 -38.48
CA GLY A 484 0.47 -13.54 -39.90
C GLY A 484 0.12 -14.97 -40.29
N SER A 485 0.50 -15.98 -39.48
CA SER A 485 0.20 -17.38 -39.79
C SER A 485 -0.69 -18.00 -38.72
N PRO A 486 -1.79 -18.69 -39.07
CA PRO A 486 -2.61 -19.37 -38.08
C PRO A 486 -1.86 -20.56 -37.46
N LEU A 487 -2.17 -20.86 -36.20
CA LEU A 487 -1.65 -22.04 -35.51
C LEU A 487 -2.29 -23.29 -36.11
N ARG A 488 -1.46 -24.29 -36.41
CA ARG A 488 -1.92 -25.57 -36.98
C ARG A 488 -1.51 -26.71 -36.07
N PHE A 489 -2.50 -27.45 -35.58
CA PHE A 489 -2.28 -28.58 -34.68
C PHE A 489 -3.38 -29.63 -34.88
N THR A 490 -3.17 -30.82 -34.32
CA THR A 490 -4.16 -31.89 -34.34
C THR A 490 -4.77 -32.06 -32.97
N THR A 491 -6.09 -32.09 -32.86
CA THR A 491 -6.80 -32.33 -31.60
C THR A 491 -8.00 -33.26 -31.80
N THR A 492 -8.69 -33.59 -30.71
CA THR A 492 -9.98 -34.27 -30.76
C THR A 492 -11.07 -33.23 -30.93
N VAL A 493 -11.84 -33.36 -32.01
CA VAL A 493 -13.00 -32.51 -32.28
C VAL A 493 -14.28 -33.32 -32.11
N ARG A 494 -15.41 -32.64 -31.91
CA ARG A 494 -16.74 -33.23 -31.88
C ARG A 494 -17.53 -32.75 -33.10
N THR A 495 -18.08 -33.69 -33.85
CA THR A 495 -19.01 -33.39 -34.95
C THR A 495 -20.33 -32.84 -34.41
N ALA A 496 -21.15 -32.22 -35.27
CA ALA A 496 -22.49 -31.81 -34.87
C ALA A 496 -23.48 -32.99 -34.71
N LEU A 497 -23.15 -34.14 -35.31
CA LEU A 497 -24.00 -35.33 -35.42
C LEU A 497 -23.19 -36.62 -35.20
N PRO A 498 -23.80 -37.69 -34.68
CA PRO A 498 -25.22 -37.81 -34.29
C PRO A 498 -25.54 -37.07 -32.98
N PRO A 499 -26.79 -36.64 -32.78
CA PRO A 499 -27.17 -35.93 -31.56
C PRO A 499 -27.16 -36.84 -30.33
N PRO A 500 -26.95 -36.27 -29.13
CA PRO A 500 -26.90 -34.83 -28.86
C PRO A 500 -25.48 -34.24 -28.74
N ASP A 501 -24.44 -35.07 -28.70
CA ASP A 501 -23.06 -34.60 -28.42
C ASP A 501 -22.10 -34.78 -29.60
N GLY A 502 -22.57 -35.38 -30.72
CA GLY A 502 -21.71 -35.72 -31.85
C GLY A 502 -20.82 -36.93 -31.63
N ASP A 503 -20.01 -37.24 -32.63
CA ASP A 503 -18.92 -38.19 -32.53
C ASP A 503 -17.59 -37.46 -32.30
N GLU A 504 -16.75 -38.03 -31.44
CA GLU A 504 -15.36 -37.60 -31.26
C GLU A 504 -14.50 -38.11 -32.42
N VAL A 505 -13.84 -37.18 -33.11
CA VAL A 505 -12.88 -37.45 -34.18
C VAL A 505 -11.50 -37.05 -33.68
N SER A 506 -10.68 -38.04 -33.33
CA SER A 506 -9.30 -37.82 -32.90
C SER A 506 -8.39 -37.52 -34.09
N GLY A 507 -7.38 -36.66 -33.87
CA GLY A 507 -6.36 -36.34 -34.87
C GLY A 507 -6.85 -35.41 -35.99
N HIS A 508 -7.95 -34.69 -35.76
CA HIS A 508 -8.47 -33.71 -36.70
C HIS A 508 -7.54 -32.48 -36.75
N ALA A 509 -7.22 -32.03 -37.96
CA ALA A 509 -6.35 -30.88 -38.16
C ALA A 509 -7.14 -29.57 -37.98
N VAL A 510 -6.74 -28.77 -37.00
CA VAL A 510 -7.36 -27.48 -36.65
C VAL A 510 -6.45 -26.34 -37.09
N GLU A 511 -7.04 -25.24 -37.55
CA GLU A 511 -6.35 -24.00 -37.86
C GLU A 511 -6.93 -22.85 -37.03
N LEU A 512 -6.17 -22.39 -36.04
CA LEU A 512 -6.59 -21.35 -35.11
C LEU A 512 -5.88 -20.03 -35.45
N GLY A 513 -6.62 -19.07 -35.99
CA GLY A 513 -6.11 -17.71 -36.18
C GLY A 513 -5.90 -17.01 -34.84
N TYR A 514 -4.85 -16.19 -34.73
CA TYR A 514 -4.61 -15.36 -33.55
C TYR A 514 -4.27 -13.92 -33.93
N ASP A 515 -4.59 -13.00 -33.04
CA ASP A 515 -4.25 -11.58 -33.13
C ASP A 515 -4.04 -11.03 -31.72
N PHE A 516 -2.91 -10.38 -31.46
CA PHE A 516 -2.64 -9.78 -30.15
C PHE A 516 -3.35 -8.42 -29.94
N GLY A 517 -4.08 -7.96 -30.97
CA GLY A 517 -4.66 -6.61 -31.04
C GLY A 517 -3.56 -5.59 -31.39
N LEU A 518 -3.90 -4.54 -32.13
CA LEU A 518 -2.93 -3.50 -32.50
C LEU A 518 -2.27 -2.88 -31.25
N PRO A 519 -0.96 -3.08 -31.00
CA PRO A 519 -0.20 -2.08 -30.27
C PRO A 519 -0.01 -0.96 -31.29
N LEU A 520 -0.71 0.17 -31.14
CA LEU A 520 -0.52 1.33 -32.02
C LEU A 520 0.97 1.73 -32.05
N GLY A 521 1.72 1.24 -33.04
CA GLY A 521 3.01 1.74 -33.51
C GLY A 521 4.24 1.58 -32.61
N VAL A 522 4.18 0.96 -31.43
CA VAL A 522 5.33 0.86 -30.53
C VAL A 522 5.93 -0.55 -30.55
N ILE A 523 7.07 -0.70 -31.23
CA ILE A 523 7.92 -1.89 -31.18
C ILE A 523 8.36 -2.09 -29.72
N GLY A 524 8.09 -3.26 -29.14
CA GLY A 524 8.50 -3.61 -27.76
C GLY A 524 7.38 -3.63 -26.70
N VAL A 525 6.11 -3.46 -27.09
CA VAL A 525 4.97 -3.62 -26.16
C VAL A 525 4.57 -5.08 -26.06
N THR A 526 4.59 -5.64 -24.85
CA THR A 526 4.13 -7.00 -24.57
C THR A 526 2.61 -7.13 -24.72
N PRO A 527 2.12 -8.19 -25.41
CA PRO A 527 0.70 -8.33 -25.68
C PRO A 527 -0.05 -8.84 -24.44
N TRP A 528 -0.80 -7.95 -23.80
CA TRP A 528 -1.66 -8.26 -22.64
C TRP A 528 -2.93 -9.04 -23.01
N SER A 529 -3.18 -9.27 -24.29
CA SER A 529 -4.35 -9.99 -24.77
C SER A 529 -4.04 -10.79 -26.02
N VAL A 530 -4.70 -11.93 -26.18
CA VAL A 530 -4.74 -12.69 -27.43
C VAL A 530 -6.18 -12.92 -27.85
N LYS A 531 -6.48 -12.64 -29.12
CA LYS A 531 -7.75 -12.90 -29.77
C LYS A 531 -7.59 -14.13 -30.65
N LEU A 532 -8.41 -15.14 -30.41
CA LEU A 532 -8.39 -16.44 -31.07
C LEU A 532 -9.62 -16.58 -31.97
N THR A 533 -9.40 -17.00 -33.21
CA THR A 533 -10.41 -17.09 -34.28
C THR A 533 -10.42 -18.50 -34.86
N PRO A 534 -11.40 -19.35 -34.54
CA PRO A 534 -11.50 -20.68 -35.12
C PRO A 534 -12.01 -20.63 -36.57
N ARG A 535 -11.76 -21.68 -37.36
CA ARG A 535 -12.50 -21.88 -38.62
C ARG A 535 -13.77 -22.69 -38.36
N PRO A 536 -14.89 -22.37 -39.03
CA PRO A 536 -16.11 -23.17 -38.87
C PRO A 536 -15.95 -24.65 -39.26
N ALA A 537 -15.04 -24.94 -40.20
CA ALA A 537 -14.74 -26.29 -40.65
C ALA A 537 -14.05 -27.17 -39.59
N ASP A 538 -13.47 -26.58 -38.54
CA ASP A 538 -12.70 -27.28 -37.51
C ASP A 538 -13.61 -27.86 -36.41
N LEU A 539 -14.94 -27.81 -36.61
CA LEU A 539 -15.97 -28.40 -35.74
C LEU A 539 -15.91 -27.84 -34.29
N ARG A 540 -16.34 -28.63 -33.30
CA ARG A 540 -16.34 -28.24 -31.88
C ARG A 540 -15.11 -28.80 -31.18
N TYR A 541 -14.34 -27.98 -30.48
CA TYR A 541 -13.13 -28.43 -29.77
C TYR A 541 -12.76 -27.50 -28.60
N GLU A 542 -12.00 -28.02 -27.65
CA GLU A 542 -11.44 -27.29 -26.52
C GLU A 542 -9.92 -27.26 -26.66
N VAL A 543 -9.29 -26.13 -26.34
CA VAL A 543 -7.83 -25.99 -26.30
C VAL A 543 -7.42 -25.39 -24.96
N ARG A 544 -6.24 -25.73 -24.47
CA ARG A 544 -5.63 -25.08 -23.30
C ARG A 544 -4.81 -23.88 -23.77
N VAL A 545 -5.21 -22.69 -23.35
CA VAL A 545 -4.44 -21.45 -23.61
C VAL A 545 -3.72 -21.04 -22.34
N GLU A 546 -2.41 -20.85 -22.41
CA GLU A 546 -1.56 -20.47 -21.29
C GLU A 546 -0.82 -19.16 -21.60
N ALA A 547 -0.74 -18.27 -20.62
CA ALA A 547 0.13 -17.10 -20.66
C ALA A 547 1.22 -17.28 -19.61
N ARG A 548 2.48 -17.23 -20.03
CA ARG A 548 3.66 -17.18 -19.16
C ARG A 548 4.17 -15.75 -19.08
N VAL A 549 4.47 -15.31 -17.88
CA VAL A 549 4.79 -13.92 -17.59
C VAL A 549 6.07 -13.88 -16.77
N THR A 550 7.14 -13.36 -17.36
CA THR A 550 8.42 -13.15 -16.68
C THR A 550 8.56 -11.67 -16.33
N ASP A 551 8.70 -11.36 -15.05
CA ASP A 551 8.83 -9.99 -14.59
C ASP A 551 10.29 -9.49 -14.59
N GLY A 552 10.51 -8.21 -14.30
CA GLY A 552 11.83 -7.58 -14.28
C GLY A 552 12.76 -8.09 -13.18
N ALA A 553 12.23 -8.87 -12.22
CA ALA A 553 13.01 -9.59 -11.22
C ALA A 553 13.36 -11.03 -11.65
N GLY A 554 12.98 -11.43 -12.87
CA GLY A 554 13.21 -12.77 -13.42
C GLY A 554 12.26 -13.85 -12.87
N ARG A 555 11.17 -13.47 -12.20
CA ARG A 555 10.17 -14.42 -11.69
C ARG A 555 9.18 -14.74 -12.79
N THR A 556 8.88 -16.03 -12.99
CA THR A 556 7.91 -16.48 -13.98
C THR A 556 6.61 -16.92 -13.33
N PHE A 557 5.51 -16.35 -13.81
CA PHE A 557 4.14 -16.69 -13.43
C PHE A 557 3.43 -17.29 -14.63
N TRP A 558 2.42 -18.11 -14.41
CA TRP A 558 1.61 -18.65 -15.49
C TRP A 558 0.13 -18.63 -15.12
N SER A 559 -0.71 -18.49 -16.14
CA SER A 559 -2.15 -18.63 -16.02
C SER A 559 -2.69 -19.34 -17.25
N ALA A 560 -3.66 -20.23 -17.05
CA ALA A 560 -4.25 -21.00 -18.12
C ALA A 560 -5.79 -20.90 -18.10
N ALA A 561 -6.39 -21.02 -19.29
CA ALA A 561 -7.82 -21.12 -19.50
C ALA A 561 -8.09 -22.13 -20.62
N ASN A 562 -9.24 -22.81 -20.58
CA ASN A 562 -9.62 -23.75 -21.62
C ASN A 562 -10.84 -23.26 -22.43
N PRO A 563 -10.65 -22.35 -23.40
CA PRO A 563 -11.75 -21.93 -24.26
C PRO A 563 -12.26 -23.07 -25.16
N GLU A 564 -13.57 -23.27 -25.16
CA GLU A 564 -14.27 -24.17 -26.10
C GLU A 564 -14.74 -23.43 -27.36
N PHE A 565 -14.27 -23.83 -28.53
CA PHE A 565 -14.69 -23.25 -29.81
C PHE A 565 -15.80 -24.09 -30.46
N ILE A 566 -16.83 -23.42 -30.96
CA ILE A 566 -17.95 -24.05 -31.66
C ILE A 566 -17.93 -23.58 -33.12
N GLY A 567 -17.37 -24.43 -34.00
CA GLY A 567 -17.35 -24.18 -35.44
C GLY A 567 -18.66 -24.55 -36.14
N ALA A 568 -19.31 -25.64 -35.71
CA ALA A 568 -20.58 -26.12 -36.25
C ALA A 568 -21.45 -26.80 -35.17
N TRP A 569 -22.77 -26.65 -35.29
CA TRP A 569 -23.75 -27.40 -34.48
C TRP A 569 -25.04 -27.66 -35.27
N ALA A 570 -25.81 -28.63 -34.81
CA ALA A 570 -27.12 -28.95 -35.34
C ALA A 570 -28.20 -28.59 -34.31
N GLU A 571 -29.25 -27.90 -34.75
CA GLU A 571 -30.44 -27.61 -33.94
C GLU A 571 -31.59 -28.50 -34.41
N PHE A 572 -32.18 -29.23 -33.47
CA PHE A 572 -33.33 -30.09 -33.73
C PHE A 572 -34.63 -29.38 -33.38
N GLY A 573 -35.74 -29.82 -33.99
CA GLY A 573 -37.07 -29.33 -33.65
C GLY A 573 -37.54 -29.79 -32.26
N SER A 574 -38.63 -29.21 -31.78
CA SER A 574 -39.24 -29.59 -30.49
C SER A 574 -39.69 -31.07 -30.45
N ASP A 575 -39.93 -31.68 -31.61
CA ASP A 575 -40.27 -33.10 -31.74
C ASP A 575 -39.13 -34.03 -31.30
N TYR A 576 -37.87 -33.61 -31.51
CA TYR A 576 -36.70 -34.29 -30.97
C TYR A 576 -36.64 -34.19 -29.45
N ASP A 577 -36.82 -32.99 -28.89
CA ASP A 577 -36.75 -32.77 -27.44
C ASP A 577 -37.88 -33.50 -26.70
N GLU A 578 -39.08 -33.52 -27.25
CA GLU A 578 -40.22 -34.29 -26.72
C GLU A 578 -39.90 -35.77 -26.71
N TYR A 579 -39.44 -36.32 -27.84
CA TYR A 579 -39.08 -37.74 -27.92
C TYR A 579 -37.93 -38.08 -26.96
N ARG A 580 -36.90 -37.24 -26.86
CA ARG A 580 -35.79 -37.42 -25.92
C ARG A 580 -36.28 -37.41 -24.48
N SER A 581 -37.18 -36.49 -24.14
CA SER A 581 -37.81 -36.42 -22.80
C SER A 581 -38.63 -37.67 -22.49
N GLU A 582 -39.37 -38.21 -23.46
CA GLU A 582 -40.06 -39.51 -23.32
C GLU A 582 -39.07 -40.66 -23.09
N CYS A 583 -37.93 -40.67 -23.77
CA CYS A 583 -36.88 -41.65 -23.55
C CYS A 583 -36.29 -41.55 -22.14
N PHE A 584 -35.93 -40.34 -21.69
CA PHE A 584 -35.50 -40.12 -20.31
C PHE A 584 -36.54 -40.58 -19.29
N LYS A 585 -37.82 -40.34 -19.56
CA LYS A 585 -38.91 -40.78 -18.68
C LYS A 585 -39.00 -42.30 -18.64
N LYS A 586 -38.94 -43.00 -19.78
CA LYS A 586 -38.94 -44.47 -19.83
C LYS A 586 -37.75 -45.06 -19.07
N VAL A 587 -36.56 -44.49 -19.24
CA VAL A 587 -35.37 -44.88 -18.49
C VAL A 587 -35.60 -44.71 -16.98
N ARG A 588 -36.09 -43.55 -16.57
CA ARG A 588 -36.39 -43.27 -15.15
C ARG A 588 -37.44 -44.23 -14.59
N ASP A 589 -38.52 -44.49 -15.32
CA ASP A 589 -39.58 -45.41 -14.91
C ASP A 589 -39.07 -46.86 -14.75
N ILE A 590 -38.19 -47.31 -15.64
CA ILE A 590 -37.53 -48.63 -15.53
C ILE A 590 -36.69 -48.69 -14.24
N VAL A 591 -35.88 -47.65 -14.00
CA VAL A 591 -35.01 -47.60 -12.81
C VAL A 591 -35.85 -47.48 -11.52
N ASP A 592 -36.88 -46.63 -11.49
CA ASP A 592 -37.77 -46.45 -10.34
C ASP A 592 -38.61 -47.69 -10.05
N LYS A 593 -39.04 -48.43 -11.07
CA LYS A 593 -39.76 -49.70 -10.87
C LYS A 593 -38.86 -50.74 -10.20
N LYS A 594 -37.58 -50.79 -10.56
CA LYS A 594 -36.58 -51.67 -9.93
C LYS A 594 -36.21 -51.17 -8.53
N ALA A 595 -36.14 -49.86 -8.33
CA ALA A 595 -35.90 -49.23 -7.03
C ALA A 595 -36.92 -49.60 -5.94
N LYS A 596 -38.19 -49.76 -6.32
CA LYS A 596 -39.27 -50.13 -5.39
C LYS A 596 -39.14 -51.56 -4.85
N VAL A 597 -38.33 -52.41 -5.48
CA VAL A 597 -37.99 -53.75 -4.98
C VAL A 597 -36.86 -53.63 -3.95
N LYS A 598 -37.10 -52.91 -2.84
CA LYS A 598 -36.12 -52.80 -1.74
C LYS A 598 -36.03 -54.13 -0.99
N ARG A 599 -35.13 -55.01 -1.40
CA ARG A 599 -34.67 -56.11 -0.54
C ARG A 599 -33.27 -55.75 -0.03
N ARG A 600 -33.11 -55.67 1.30
CA ARG A 600 -31.75 -55.64 1.88
C ARG A 600 -31.10 -56.97 1.55
N LEU A 601 -30.20 -56.98 0.57
CA LEU A 601 -29.40 -58.14 0.19
C LEU A 601 -28.60 -58.59 1.41
N LYS A 602 -28.67 -59.90 1.73
CA LYS A 602 -27.87 -60.47 2.81
C LYS A 602 -26.41 -60.62 2.36
N PRO A 603 -25.43 -60.54 3.28
CA PRO A 603 -24.05 -60.86 2.95
C PRO A 603 -23.94 -62.26 2.33
N GLY A 604 -23.39 -62.36 1.12
CA GLY A 604 -23.21 -63.61 0.38
C GLY A 604 -24.28 -63.95 -0.66
N GLU A 605 -25.37 -63.19 -0.77
CA GLU A 605 -26.30 -63.33 -1.90
C GLU A 605 -25.70 -62.71 -3.18
N PRO A 606 -25.84 -63.37 -4.35
CA PRO A 606 -25.35 -62.84 -5.62
C PRO A 606 -26.01 -61.48 -5.92
N GLN A 607 -25.19 -60.51 -6.33
CA GLN A 607 -25.61 -59.12 -6.57
C GLN A 607 -26.18 -58.93 -7.98
N GLU A 608 -27.11 -59.78 -8.40
CA GLU A 608 -27.69 -59.78 -9.76
C GLU A 608 -28.26 -58.41 -10.15
N GLU A 609 -28.79 -57.65 -9.19
CA GLU A 609 -29.32 -56.30 -9.44
C GLU A 609 -28.23 -55.26 -9.75
N ILE A 610 -27.07 -55.36 -9.07
CA ILE A 610 -25.92 -54.47 -9.30
C ILE A 610 -25.25 -54.82 -10.64
N GLU A 611 -25.16 -56.11 -10.96
CA GLU A 611 -24.66 -56.57 -12.27
C GLU A 611 -25.59 -56.14 -13.40
N TRP A 612 -26.92 -56.25 -13.21
CA TRP A 612 -27.89 -55.71 -14.15
C TRP A 612 -27.70 -54.20 -14.34
N ALA A 613 -27.62 -53.42 -13.26
CA ALA A 613 -27.42 -51.97 -13.33
C ALA A 613 -26.10 -51.60 -14.02
N ALA A 614 -25.02 -52.34 -13.76
CA ALA A 614 -23.73 -52.13 -14.42
C ALA A 614 -23.75 -52.53 -15.91
N ASN A 615 -24.40 -53.64 -16.27
CA ASN A 615 -24.62 -54.02 -17.68
C ASN A 615 -25.47 -52.97 -18.40
N TYR A 616 -26.51 -52.45 -17.74
CA TYR A 616 -27.41 -51.44 -18.28
C TYR A 616 -26.70 -50.10 -18.48
N ILE A 617 -25.86 -49.65 -17.53
CA ILE A 617 -24.98 -48.49 -17.74
C ILE A 617 -24.05 -48.72 -18.93
N ARG A 618 -23.46 -49.91 -19.06
CA ARG A 618 -22.54 -50.23 -20.17
C ARG A 618 -23.25 -50.19 -21.52
N GLU A 619 -24.45 -50.74 -21.63
CA GLU A 619 -25.25 -50.68 -22.87
C GLU A 619 -25.51 -49.23 -23.30
N TYR A 620 -25.81 -48.33 -22.35
CA TYR A 620 -26.01 -46.91 -22.63
C TYR A 620 -24.70 -46.19 -22.98
N MET A 621 -23.59 -46.54 -22.33
CA MET A 621 -22.26 -46.02 -22.66
C MET A 621 -21.81 -46.48 -24.06
N GLU A 622 -22.03 -47.75 -24.41
CA GLU A 622 -21.71 -48.34 -25.71
C GLU A 622 -22.57 -47.72 -26.81
N ALA A 623 -23.86 -47.48 -26.53
CA ALA A 623 -24.77 -46.77 -27.41
C ALA A 623 -24.49 -45.26 -27.48
N ARG A 624 -23.53 -44.72 -26.71
CA ARG A 624 -23.25 -43.27 -26.57
C ARG A 624 -24.52 -42.45 -26.29
N SER A 625 -25.44 -43.04 -25.53
CA SER A 625 -26.76 -42.49 -25.26
C SER A 625 -26.63 -41.32 -24.28
N PRO A 626 -27.21 -40.13 -24.53
CA PRO A 626 -27.16 -39.02 -23.58
C PRO A 626 -27.87 -39.29 -22.26
N GLU A 627 -28.71 -40.31 -22.22
CA GLU A 627 -29.37 -40.83 -21.02
C GLU A 627 -28.39 -41.49 -20.05
N THR A 628 -27.17 -41.82 -20.48
CA THR A 628 -26.14 -42.48 -19.67
C THR A 628 -25.96 -41.80 -18.31
N GLY A 629 -25.88 -40.46 -18.26
CA GLY A 629 -25.74 -39.72 -17.02
C GLY A 629 -26.92 -39.92 -16.06
N THR A 630 -28.15 -39.99 -16.59
CA THR A 630 -29.36 -40.27 -15.81
C THR A 630 -29.38 -41.71 -15.32
N VAL A 631 -28.95 -42.67 -16.14
CA VAL A 631 -28.82 -44.09 -15.74
C VAL A 631 -27.79 -44.23 -14.61
N ILE A 632 -26.62 -43.58 -14.72
CA ILE A 632 -25.57 -43.60 -13.70
C ILE A 632 -26.07 -42.96 -12.39
N ASP A 633 -26.66 -41.76 -12.45
CA ASP A 633 -27.21 -41.09 -11.26
C ASP A 633 -28.27 -41.95 -10.57
N ALA A 634 -29.19 -42.53 -11.33
CA ALA A 634 -30.24 -43.36 -10.77
C ALA A 634 -29.69 -44.68 -10.19
N ALA A 635 -28.78 -45.36 -10.89
CA ALA A 635 -28.14 -46.59 -10.39
C ALA A 635 -27.28 -46.33 -9.13
N THR A 636 -26.56 -45.21 -9.09
CA THR A 636 -25.75 -44.84 -7.91
C THR A 636 -26.59 -44.42 -6.73
N LYS A 637 -27.76 -43.79 -6.93
CA LYS A 637 -28.75 -43.55 -5.87
C LYS A 637 -29.33 -44.84 -5.28
N LEU A 638 -29.50 -45.89 -6.10
CA LEU A 638 -30.08 -47.16 -5.66
C LEU A 638 -29.10 -48.07 -4.96
N HIS A 639 -27.91 -48.23 -5.51
CA HIS A 639 -26.95 -49.23 -5.05
C HIS A 639 -25.71 -48.62 -4.38
N GLY A 640 -25.57 -47.30 -4.42
CA GLY A 640 -24.40 -46.57 -3.93
C GLY A 640 -23.29 -46.49 -4.97
N VAL A 641 -22.59 -45.34 -4.99
CA VAL A 641 -21.51 -45.05 -5.95
C VAL A 641 -20.41 -46.13 -5.93
N ARG A 642 -20.03 -46.62 -4.74
CA ARG A 642 -18.97 -47.63 -4.60
C ARG A 642 -19.33 -48.98 -5.24
N ALA A 643 -20.57 -49.44 -5.08
CA ALA A 643 -21.00 -50.72 -5.62
C ALA A 643 -21.04 -50.70 -7.15
N ILE A 644 -21.61 -49.64 -7.72
CA ILE A 644 -21.67 -49.43 -9.18
C ILE A 644 -20.26 -49.27 -9.77
N SER A 645 -19.40 -48.46 -9.15
CA SER A 645 -18.03 -48.26 -9.63
C SER A 645 -17.22 -49.58 -9.62
N HIS A 646 -17.37 -50.39 -8.57
CA HIS A 646 -16.71 -51.69 -8.48
C HIS A 646 -17.21 -52.67 -9.54
N ALA A 647 -18.52 -52.74 -9.77
CA ALA A 647 -19.13 -53.61 -10.80
C ALA A 647 -18.80 -53.16 -12.24
N LEU A 648 -18.60 -51.86 -12.47
CA LEU A 648 -18.10 -51.34 -13.74
C LEU A 648 -16.60 -51.66 -13.93
N ALA A 649 -15.81 -51.66 -12.85
CA ALA A 649 -14.37 -51.94 -12.90
C ALA A 649 -14.02 -53.44 -13.05
N GLN A 650 -14.74 -54.35 -12.38
CA GLN A 650 -14.42 -55.79 -12.38
C GLN A 650 -14.45 -56.44 -13.76
N LYS A 651 -15.25 -55.92 -14.70
CA LYS A 651 -15.39 -56.49 -16.05
C LYS A 651 -14.38 -55.94 -17.07
N ARG A 652 -13.53 -54.97 -16.69
CA ARG A 652 -12.41 -54.49 -17.52
C ARG A 652 -11.16 -55.39 -17.44
N GLN A 653 -11.16 -56.39 -16.55
CA GLN A 653 -10.04 -57.31 -16.32
C GLN A 653 -10.22 -58.70 -16.98
N VAL A 654 -11.25 -58.87 -17.80
CA VAL A 654 -11.46 -60.01 -18.72
C VAL A 654 -11.44 -59.44 -20.13
#